data_AF-A0A166ARE4-F1
#
_entry.id   AF-A0A166ARE4-F1
#
_cell.length_a   1.000
_cell.length_b   1.000
_cell.length_c   1.000
_cell.angle_alpha   90.00
_cell.angle_beta   90.00
_cell.angle_gamma   90.00
#
_symmetry.space_group_name_H-M   'P 1'
#
loop_
_entity.id
_entity.type
_entity.pdbx_description
1 polymer ?
#
loop_
_entity_poly.entity_id
_entity_poly.type
_entity_poly.pdbx_seq_one_letter_code
_entity_poly.pdbx_strand_id
1 'polypeptide(L)'
;MECGRSAPKLLDFPPSPTAQFRRWSAANEARLPPFRSMKEIFQRLGLTMASTALTPAPSDPPKGVTIAPGVVIFPSWNAVKAKYAFTCDLCGLVVDAGVRGHSTRFFGHRGLVPCQERQAEQALAVVAVQRLRPDELPLHTTRQCPGAAVYWSSGSVWSTYPFQYHARDEAKWSPVGFDSASNAIFIRSPSCFRFLSATEDSCAACRAVVGSAPFLDFLARASNALPNTPYVYLSHTQVAEVARQHATDKIVLRSKLDAAIQSQRRWKNRTTEHQRILVYIAANDIAKLRWIVSATLNRGSNPTRLMSQLIRGAHDAYQPHGFSKKQLVASYLGHAIGKPKLMHSLGRAYGLVSKRTVDRNLPIPRLLASITCPTAADIEINIEVFLDPEVFLLPVSLNLQDPQDLPGHVLMFDGIALEQRARYCTLRDQVLGLSRETASNAGTSASTIGDIDSIRTALQEGRVRFGSEATVVAAATYTDTVNYSPVPLVVSPSDKTEKGPELQAWISLVLDCWKQHRYTKIRGPVWSLASDGDAAFRYAKHRLCTVRALTSRDATWTALSPLRGFNRYTSADGLTTATCDPKHIIKRFATLLRNPHGIMIGDVLIQPRDILFHLTTLKDLDRDAAVRLLDPADKQNVPKAVALMQRLFELQTAPLRPGTHLSPVDLRTRSSIVCFGQVLEFFVRAFITPALSLSEQLVSLSAFAHAITIFQLRHGSACFTGALYADM
;
A
#
# COMPACT_ATOMS: atom_id res chain seq x y z
N MET A 1 58.94 0.80 44.84
CA MET A 1 59.81 -0.27 45.38
C MET A 1 59.23 -0.59 46.75
N GLU A 2 58.73 -1.76 47.12
CA GLU A 2 58.79 -3.13 46.59
C GLU A 2 57.38 -3.76 46.55
N CYS A 3 57.29 -4.87 45.83
CA CYS A 3 56.08 -5.50 45.34
C CYS A 3 55.59 -6.58 46.31
N GLY A 4 54.41 -6.40 46.93
CA GLY A 4 53.72 -7.43 47.72
C GLY A 4 52.38 -7.77 47.10
N ARG A 5 52.34 -8.78 46.22
CA ARG A 5 51.11 -9.30 45.60
C ARG A 5 50.39 -10.25 46.57
N SER A 6 49.33 -9.78 47.22
CA SER A 6 48.30 -10.63 47.84
C SER A 6 47.06 -10.62 46.96
N ALA A 7 46.74 -11.77 46.34
CA ALA A 7 45.53 -11.97 45.55
C ALA A 7 44.29 -12.04 46.45
N PRO A 8 43.24 -11.23 46.23
CA PRO A 8 41.94 -11.46 46.84
C PRO A 8 41.14 -12.49 46.03
N LYS A 9 40.48 -13.38 46.76
CA LYS A 9 39.59 -14.44 46.29
C LYS A 9 38.50 -13.88 45.37
N LEU A 10 38.34 -14.49 44.19
CA LEU A 10 37.15 -14.36 43.34
C LEU A 10 35.93 -14.84 44.13
N LEU A 11 35.00 -13.93 44.39
CA LEU A 11 33.62 -14.24 44.77
C LEU A 11 32.87 -14.66 43.52
N ASP A 12 32.27 -15.85 43.55
CA ASP A 12 31.41 -16.39 42.50
C ASP A 12 30.20 -15.46 42.28
N PHE A 13 30.11 -14.88 41.10
CA PHE A 13 28.92 -14.19 40.62
C PHE A 13 27.86 -15.21 40.17
N PRO A 14 26.56 -15.01 40.46
CA PRO A 14 25.50 -15.85 39.89
C PRO A 14 25.44 -15.67 38.36
N PRO A 15 25.01 -16.69 37.60
CA PRO A 15 25.03 -16.66 36.14
C PRO A 15 24.09 -15.58 35.59
N SER A 16 24.50 -14.99 34.46
CA SER A 16 23.78 -13.90 33.79
C SER A 16 22.30 -14.22 33.50
N PRO A 17 21.41 -13.19 33.47
CA PRO A 17 19.97 -13.35 33.17
C PRO A 17 19.65 -13.98 31.81
N THR A 18 20.64 -14.10 30.93
CA THR A 18 20.48 -14.67 29.58
C THR A 18 20.31 -16.20 29.60
N ALA A 19 20.76 -16.88 30.67
CA ALA A 19 20.65 -18.33 30.81
C ALA A 19 19.25 -18.79 31.27
N GLN A 20 18.55 -17.99 32.09
CA GLN A 20 17.18 -18.31 32.54
C GLN A 20 16.13 -18.08 31.43
N PHE A 21 16.34 -17.10 30.54
CA PHE A 21 15.41 -16.84 29.44
C PHE A 21 15.41 -17.95 28.36
N ARG A 22 16.55 -18.64 28.17
CA ARG A 22 16.65 -19.77 27.23
C ARG A 22 15.92 -21.03 27.71
N ARG A 23 15.81 -21.25 29.03
CA ARG A 23 15.06 -22.39 29.59
C ARG A 23 13.54 -22.17 29.57
N TRP A 24 13.07 -20.92 29.63
CA TRP A 24 11.64 -20.61 29.57
C TRP A 24 11.07 -20.64 28.13
N SER A 25 11.86 -20.26 27.13
CA SER A 25 11.46 -20.30 25.71
C SER A 25 11.29 -21.72 25.16
N ALA A 26 12.03 -22.70 25.68
CA ALA A 26 11.96 -24.09 25.21
C ALA A 26 10.73 -24.85 25.72
N ALA A 27 10.05 -24.37 26.77
CA ALA A 27 8.92 -25.06 27.39
C ALA A 27 7.56 -24.71 26.76
N ASN A 28 7.46 -23.66 25.93
CA ASN A 28 6.19 -23.17 25.38
C ASN A 28 6.07 -23.28 23.84
N GLU A 29 7.05 -23.86 23.15
CA GLU A 29 7.03 -24.04 21.68
C GLU A 29 6.25 -25.29 21.21
N ALA A 30 5.73 -26.11 22.12
CA ALA A 30 5.02 -27.34 21.80
C ALA A 30 3.50 -27.18 21.89
N ARG A 31 2.88 -26.35 21.02
CA ARG A 31 1.39 -26.37 20.85
C ARG A 31 0.81 -25.72 19.59
N LEU A 32 1.51 -25.71 18.45
CA LEU A 32 0.89 -25.57 17.12
C LEU A 32 1.71 -26.36 16.08
N PRO A 33 1.10 -27.17 15.19
CA PRO A 33 1.88 -27.94 14.22
C PRO A 33 2.44 -27.01 13.12
N PRO A 34 3.69 -27.22 12.67
CA PRO A 34 4.25 -26.46 11.56
C PRO A 34 3.62 -26.92 10.23
N PHE A 35 3.37 -25.98 9.31
CA PHE A 35 2.85 -26.26 7.98
C PHE A 35 3.77 -27.22 7.22
N ARG A 36 3.25 -28.40 6.87
CA ARG A 36 3.98 -29.47 6.19
C ARG A 36 3.80 -29.36 4.67
N SER A 37 4.71 -28.61 4.06
CA SER A 37 5.05 -28.61 2.62
C SER A 37 4.23 -27.73 1.66
N MET A 38 4.95 -27.20 0.67
CA MET A 38 4.46 -26.38 -0.46
C MET A 38 3.38 -27.09 -1.31
N LYS A 39 3.28 -28.42 -1.23
CA LYS A 39 2.38 -29.24 -2.04
C LYS A 39 0.91 -29.07 -1.63
N GLU A 40 0.65 -28.83 -0.35
CA GLU A 40 -0.69 -28.55 0.20
C GLU A 40 -1.23 -27.18 -0.22
N ILE A 41 -0.33 -26.22 -0.46
CA ILE A 41 -0.67 -24.87 -0.93
C ILE A 41 -1.14 -24.92 -2.39
N PHE A 42 -0.50 -25.73 -3.25
CA PHE A 42 -0.90 -25.88 -4.65
C PHE A 42 -2.25 -26.61 -4.82
N GLN A 43 -2.58 -27.55 -3.93
CA GLN A 43 -3.88 -28.24 -3.95
C GLN A 43 -5.04 -27.33 -3.53
N ARG A 44 -4.83 -26.43 -2.55
CA ARG A 44 -5.85 -25.44 -2.15
C ARG A 44 -6.08 -24.34 -3.18
N LEU A 45 -5.15 -24.16 -4.12
CA LEU A 45 -5.24 -23.17 -5.20
C LEU A 45 -5.75 -23.76 -6.53
N GLY A 46 -6.15 -25.04 -6.57
CA GLY A 46 -6.87 -25.61 -7.71
C GLY A 46 -6.06 -25.82 -8.99
N LEU A 47 -4.74 -26.01 -8.91
CA LEU A 47 -3.87 -26.18 -10.08
C LEU A 47 -3.49 -27.66 -10.29
N THR A 48 -4.00 -28.28 -11.35
CA THR A 48 -3.64 -29.65 -11.78
C THR A 48 -2.58 -29.65 -12.89
N MET A 49 -1.62 -30.57 -12.81
CA MET A 49 -0.65 -30.86 -13.87
C MET A 49 -1.20 -31.98 -14.77
N ALA A 50 -1.31 -31.72 -16.08
CA ALA A 50 -1.92 -32.63 -17.05
C ALA A 50 -0.89 -33.47 -17.83
N SER A 51 -1.32 -34.71 -18.09
CA SER A 51 -0.70 -35.77 -18.90
C SER A 51 -0.71 -35.47 -20.41
N THR A 52 0.32 -35.92 -21.13
CA THR A 52 0.51 -35.85 -22.58
C THR A 52 -0.65 -36.51 -23.35
N ALA A 53 -1.49 -35.68 -23.97
CA ALA A 53 -2.45 -36.06 -25.00
C ALA A 53 -1.99 -35.55 -26.37
N LEU A 54 -2.29 -36.30 -27.44
CA LEU A 54 -2.05 -35.90 -28.84
C LEU A 54 -2.68 -34.53 -29.12
N THR A 55 -1.90 -33.61 -29.69
CA THR A 55 -2.32 -32.22 -29.92
C THR A 55 -3.49 -32.18 -30.93
N PRO A 56 -4.70 -31.76 -30.53
CA PRO A 56 -5.80 -31.55 -31.48
C PRO A 56 -5.43 -30.43 -32.45
N ALA A 57 -5.95 -30.52 -33.68
CA ALA A 57 -5.73 -29.47 -34.68
C ALA A 57 -6.25 -28.12 -34.14
N PRO A 58 -5.54 -27.00 -34.38
CA PRO A 58 -6.02 -25.66 -34.02
C PRO A 58 -7.43 -25.41 -34.57
N SER A 59 -8.32 -24.83 -33.75
CA SER A 59 -9.74 -24.60 -34.11
C SER A 59 -9.94 -23.59 -35.23
N ASP A 60 -8.93 -22.77 -35.53
CA ASP A 60 -8.94 -21.82 -36.64
C ASP A 60 -8.09 -22.35 -37.81
N PRO A 61 -8.68 -22.71 -38.96
CA PRO A 61 -7.91 -23.15 -40.11
C PRO A 61 -7.07 -21.96 -40.65
N PRO A 62 -5.79 -22.19 -40.98
CA PRO A 62 -4.93 -21.14 -41.53
C PRO A 62 -5.47 -20.64 -42.87
N LYS A 63 -5.29 -19.33 -43.12
CA LYS A 63 -5.70 -18.67 -44.36
C LYS A 63 -5.01 -19.32 -45.57
N GLY A 64 -5.77 -19.60 -46.62
CA GLY A 64 -5.24 -20.08 -47.90
C GLY A 64 -4.26 -19.09 -48.52
N VAL A 65 -3.31 -19.61 -49.28
CA VAL A 65 -2.25 -18.83 -49.94
C VAL A 65 -2.57 -18.72 -51.42
N THR A 66 -2.85 -17.50 -51.88
CA THR A 66 -3.00 -17.21 -53.31
C THR A 66 -1.64 -17.18 -53.98
N ILE A 67 -1.46 -18.01 -55.01
CA ILE A 67 -0.16 -18.18 -55.69
C ILE A 67 -0.16 -17.67 -57.13
N ALA A 68 -1.34 -17.53 -57.73
CA ALA A 68 -1.60 -16.91 -59.03
C ALA A 68 -3.05 -16.40 -59.02
N PRO A 69 -3.45 -15.49 -59.94
CA PRO A 69 -4.84 -15.07 -60.06
C PRO A 69 -5.78 -16.27 -60.17
N GLY A 70 -6.70 -16.42 -59.20
CA GLY A 70 -7.67 -17.52 -59.16
C GLY A 70 -7.19 -18.84 -58.54
N VAL A 71 -5.92 -18.97 -58.15
CA VAL A 71 -5.38 -20.23 -57.58
C VAL A 71 -4.97 -20.03 -56.12
N VAL A 72 -5.67 -20.70 -55.20
CA VAL A 72 -5.43 -20.67 -53.75
C VAL A 72 -5.18 -22.08 -53.24
N ILE A 73 -4.08 -22.26 -52.51
CA ILE A 73 -3.72 -23.53 -51.87
C ILE A 73 -3.80 -23.41 -50.34
N PHE A 74 -4.34 -24.44 -49.71
CA PHE A 74 -4.52 -24.52 -48.26
C PHE A 74 -3.56 -25.55 -47.66
N PRO A 75 -2.95 -25.29 -46.49
CA PRO A 75 -2.06 -26.26 -45.87
C PRO A 75 -2.86 -27.34 -45.13
N SER A 76 -2.34 -28.57 -45.10
CA SER A 76 -2.91 -29.69 -44.35
C SER A 76 -2.21 -29.85 -42.99
N TRP A 77 -2.96 -30.18 -41.94
CA TRP A 77 -2.41 -30.41 -40.58
C TRP A 77 -1.88 -31.83 -40.46
N ASN A 78 -0.63 -31.97 -40.02
CA ASN A 78 -0.03 -33.26 -39.68
C ASN A 78 -0.08 -33.44 -38.15
N ALA A 79 -1.01 -34.26 -37.67
CA ALA A 79 -1.23 -34.49 -36.23
C ALA A 79 -0.03 -35.12 -35.52
N VAL A 80 0.78 -35.93 -36.21
CA VAL A 80 1.96 -36.60 -35.63
C VAL A 80 3.09 -35.60 -35.39
N LYS A 81 3.26 -34.63 -36.29
CA LYS A 81 4.33 -33.61 -36.20
C LYS A 81 3.86 -32.30 -35.56
N ALA A 82 2.57 -32.18 -35.24
CA ALA A 82 1.92 -30.96 -34.73
C ALA A 82 2.24 -29.70 -35.57
N LYS A 83 2.22 -29.83 -36.91
CA LYS A 83 2.55 -28.75 -37.85
C LYS A 83 1.70 -28.83 -39.11
N TYR A 84 1.51 -27.68 -39.76
CA TYR A 84 0.92 -27.57 -41.08
C TYR A 84 1.95 -27.83 -42.18
N ALA A 85 1.53 -28.35 -43.33
CA ALA A 85 2.38 -28.53 -44.51
C ALA A 85 1.62 -28.16 -45.80
N PHE A 86 2.37 -27.72 -46.82
CA PHE A 86 1.86 -27.42 -48.17
C PHE A 86 2.44 -28.41 -49.18
N THR A 87 1.68 -28.78 -50.22
CA THR A 87 2.25 -29.46 -51.39
C THR A 87 2.58 -28.43 -52.46
N CYS A 88 3.83 -28.40 -52.94
CA CYS A 88 4.26 -27.48 -53.98
C CYS A 88 3.65 -27.85 -55.33
N ASP A 89 2.94 -26.89 -55.91
CA ASP A 89 2.36 -26.93 -57.26
C ASP A 89 3.41 -27.02 -58.38
N LEU A 90 4.62 -26.50 -58.15
CA LEU A 90 5.67 -26.45 -59.16
C LEU A 90 6.52 -27.73 -59.22
N CYS A 91 6.70 -28.44 -58.10
CA CYS A 91 7.60 -29.60 -58.04
C CYS A 91 7.04 -30.83 -57.29
N GLY A 92 5.83 -30.73 -56.74
CA GLY A 92 5.12 -31.81 -56.05
C GLY A 92 5.58 -32.12 -54.62
N LEU A 93 6.58 -31.42 -54.07
CA LEU A 93 7.13 -31.71 -52.74
C LEU A 93 6.29 -31.15 -51.59
N VAL A 94 6.24 -31.86 -50.46
CA VAL A 94 5.57 -31.42 -49.23
C VAL A 94 6.51 -30.55 -48.39
N VAL A 95 6.12 -29.30 -48.13
CA VAL A 95 6.89 -28.26 -47.45
C VAL A 95 6.31 -28.00 -46.06
N ASP A 96 7.14 -28.10 -45.00
CA ASP A 96 6.75 -27.79 -43.61
C ASP A 96 6.44 -26.29 -43.44
N ALA A 97 5.18 -25.98 -43.15
CA ALA A 97 4.65 -24.63 -42.95
C ALA A 97 4.66 -24.17 -41.47
N GLY A 98 5.15 -25.02 -40.56
CA GLY A 98 5.23 -24.78 -39.12
C GLY A 98 3.87 -24.85 -38.42
N VAL A 99 3.87 -24.54 -37.13
CA VAL A 99 2.68 -24.69 -36.25
C VAL A 99 1.53 -23.74 -36.64
N ARG A 100 1.83 -22.64 -37.35
CA ARG A 100 0.85 -21.62 -37.76
C ARG A 100 0.54 -21.59 -39.26
N GLY A 101 1.12 -22.50 -40.06
CA GLY A 101 0.86 -22.55 -41.50
C GLY A 101 1.34 -21.33 -42.29
N HIS A 102 2.51 -20.75 -41.94
CA HIS A 102 2.99 -19.54 -42.60
C HIS A 102 3.52 -19.81 -44.02
N SER A 103 3.04 -19.02 -44.99
CA SER A 103 3.38 -19.13 -46.42
C SER A 103 4.83 -18.77 -46.77
N THR A 104 5.56 -18.11 -45.89
CA THR A 104 6.95 -17.68 -46.15
C THR A 104 7.89 -18.83 -46.43
N ARG A 105 7.71 -19.99 -45.77
CA ARG A 105 8.52 -21.19 -46.04
C ARG A 105 8.17 -21.83 -47.38
N PHE A 106 6.90 -21.75 -47.78
CA PHE A 106 6.43 -22.22 -49.08
C PHE A 106 7.01 -21.38 -50.24
N PHE A 107 6.97 -20.05 -50.14
CA PHE A 107 7.58 -19.18 -51.15
C PHE A 107 9.12 -19.27 -51.15
N GLY A 108 9.72 -19.46 -49.98
CA GLY A 108 11.16 -19.73 -49.87
C GLY A 108 11.56 -21.00 -50.63
N HIS A 109 10.78 -22.08 -50.48
CA HIS A 109 11.01 -23.33 -51.21
C HIS A 109 11.00 -23.17 -52.73
N ARG A 110 10.08 -22.38 -53.29
CA ARG A 110 10.01 -22.09 -54.74
C ARG A 110 11.27 -21.42 -55.30
N GLY A 111 12.03 -20.71 -54.46
CA GLY A 111 13.27 -20.05 -54.84
C GLY A 111 14.53 -20.91 -54.66
N LEU A 112 14.41 -22.13 -54.12
CA LEU A 112 15.56 -23.00 -53.87
C LEU A 112 15.89 -23.87 -55.09
N VAL A 113 17.20 -24.08 -55.27
CA VAL A 113 17.80 -24.87 -56.37
C VAL A 113 17.09 -26.23 -56.59
N PRO A 114 16.71 -27.03 -55.58
CA PRO A 114 16.04 -28.32 -55.82
C PRO A 114 14.63 -28.22 -56.42
N CYS A 115 13.92 -27.10 -56.18
CA CYS A 115 12.62 -26.85 -56.82
C CYS A 115 12.82 -26.40 -58.27
N GLN A 116 13.87 -25.62 -58.53
CA GLN A 116 14.24 -25.14 -59.86
C GLN A 116 14.83 -26.25 -60.75
N GLU A 117 15.57 -27.20 -60.17
CA GLU A 117 16.14 -28.37 -60.87
C GLU A 117 15.04 -29.32 -61.36
N ARG A 118 14.00 -29.60 -60.55
CA ARG A 118 12.82 -30.37 -61.01
C ARG A 118 11.99 -29.62 -62.04
N GLN A 119 11.89 -28.30 -61.94
CA GLN A 119 11.26 -27.48 -62.99
C GLN A 119 12.05 -27.54 -64.30
N ALA A 120 13.38 -27.58 -64.24
CA ALA A 120 14.24 -27.73 -65.40
C ALA A 120 14.11 -29.13 -66.05
N GLU A 121 13.93 -30.20 -65.25
CA GLU A 121 13.59 -31.55 -65.74
C GLU A 121 12.21 -31.58 -66.44
N GLN A 122 11.24 -30.78 -65.99
CA GLN A 122 9.90 -30.69 -66.59
C GLN A 122 9.83 -29.75 -67.80
N ALA A 123 10.78 -28.80 -67.96
CA ALA A 123 10.83 -27.82 -69.05
C ALA A 123 11.54 -28.32 -70.32
N LEU A 124 12.14 -29.51 -70.30
CA LEU A 124 12.86 -30.13 -71.43
C LEU A 124 11.97 -30.82 -72.48
N ALA A 125 10.64 -30.69 -72.39
CA ALA A 125 9.68 -31.42 -73.24
C ALA A 125 8.96 -30.59 -74.34
N VAL A 126 9.12 -29.26 -74.43
CA VAL A 126 8.39 -28.47 -75.44
C VAL A 126 9.23 -27.26 -75.86
N VAL A 127 9.69 -27.24 -77.12
CA VAL A 127 9.77 -26.09 -78.07
C VAL A 127 10.80 -26.43 -79.17
N ALA A 128 10.30 -26.69 -80.38
CA ALA A 128 11.08 -26.73 -81.62
C ALA A 128 11.15 -25.32 -82.24
N VAL A 129 12.36 -24.96 -82.67
CA VAL A 129 12.81 -23.71 -83.30
C VAL A 129 12.50 -23.73 -84.80
N GLN A 130 12.27 -22.57 -85.45
CA GLN A 130 12.90 -22.29 -86.76
C GLN A 130 12.92 -20.81 -87.19
N ARG A 131 14.09 -20.44 -87.75
CA ARG A 131 14.50 -19.11 -88.24
C ARG A 131 14.21 -18.95 -89.74
N LEU A 132 14.05 -17.67 -90.11
CA LEU A 132 14.08 -16.99 -91.42
C LEU A 132 14.91 -17.63 -92.55
N ARG A 133 14.49 -17.39 -93.81
CA ARG A 133 15.34 -16.86 -94.90
C ARG A 133 14.52 -16.25 -96.08
N PRO A 134 15.10 -15.28 -96.83
CA PRO A 134 14.47 -14.43 -97.86
C PRO A 134 14.85 -14.84 -99.31
N ASP A 135 14.30 -14.13 -100.31
CA ASP A 135 14.59 -14.08 -101.79
C ASP A 135 13.25 -14.20 -102.56
N GLU A 136 12.79 -13.41 -103.54
CA GLU A 136 13.30 -12.65 -104.69
C GLU A 136 12.18 -11.69 -105.17
N LEU A 137 12.44 -10.58 -105.88
CA LEU A 137 11.47 -9.91 -106.79
C LEU A 137 12.17 -8.90 -107.75
N PRO A 138 11.79 -8.82 -109.05
CA PRO A 138 12.43 -7.96 -110.05
C PRO A 138 11.74 -6.60 -110.32
N LEU A 139 12.49 -5.70 -110.95
CA LEU A 139 12.19 -4.29 -111.28
C LEU A 139 11.12 -4.09 -112.37
N HIS A 140 10.21 -3.13 -112.16
CA HIS A 140 9.60 -2.32 -113.22
C HIS A 140 9.40 -0.86 -112.77
N THR A 141 9.85 0.08 -113.61
CA THR A 141 9.91 1.52 -113.38
C THR A 141 8.61 2.24 -113.75
N THR A 142 7.89 2.69 -112.73
CA THR A 142 6.84 3.73 -112.78
C THR A 142 7.01 4.63 -111.55
N ARG A 143 6.99 5.96 -111.73
CA ARG A 143 7.37 6.93 -110.68
C ARG A 143 6.36 6.89 -109.51
N GLN A 144 6.79 6.40 -108.36
CA GLN A 144 5.93 6.15 -107.21
C GLN A 144 5.54 7.45 -106.50
N CYS A 145 4.29 7.53 -106.04
CA CYS A 145 3.81 8.64 -105.22
C CYS A 145 4.64 8.74 -103.92
N PRO A 146 5.40 9.83 -103.68
CA PRO A 146 6.24 9.95 -102.49
C PRO A 146 5.41 10.12 -101.21
N GLY A 147 4.11 10.42 -101.31
CA GLY A 147 3.24 10.75 -100.18
C GLY A 147 3.06 12.26 -100.04
N ALA A 148 2.11 12.71 -99.23
CA ALA A 148 1.91 14.13 -98.98
C ALA A 148 2.94 14.62 -97.96
N ALA A 149 3.67 15.68 -98.31
CA ALA A 149 4.65 16.29 -97.42
C ALA A 149 3.93 17.05 -96.29
N VAL A 150 4.32 16.80 -95.05
CA VAL A 150 3.83 17.51 -93.86
C VAL A 150 5.02 18.08 -93.12
N TYR A 151 5.06 19.39 -92.95
CA TYR A 151 6.06 20.03 -92.10
C TYR A 151 5.84 19.65 -90.64
N TRP A 152 6.85 19.06 -90.00
CA TRP A 152 6.72 18.57 -88.63
C TRP A 152 7.18 19.62 -87.62
N SER A 153 6.24 20.34 -87.03
CA SER A 153 6.53 21.46 -86.13
C SER A 153 6.88 21.05 -84.69
N SER A 154 6.59 19.82 -84.28
CA SER A 154 6.74 19.34 -82.90
C SER A 154 8.19 19.02 -82.49
N GLY A 155 9.18 19.35 -83.33
CA GLY A 155 10.60 19.06 -83.12
C GLY A 155 11.15 18.10 -84.17
N SER A 156 12.17 17.30 -83.81
CA SER A 156 12.68 16.27 -84.73
C SER A 156 11.65 15.16 -84.89
N VAL A 157 11.32 14.79 -86.13
CA VAL A 157 10.42 13.66 -86.44
C VAL A 157 10.87 12.40 -85.70
N TRP A 158 12.17 12.12 -85.65
CA TRP A 158 12.72 10.94 -84.98
C TRP A 158 12.41 10.87 -83.48
N SER A 159 12.26 12.02 -82.83
CA SER A 159 12.10 12.10 -81.38
C SER A 159 10.65 12.40 -80.96
N THR A 160 9.87 13.01 -81.86
CA THR A 160 8.54 13.57 -81.56
C THR A 160 7.42 12.92 -82.37
N TYR A 161 7.73 12.11 -83.38
CA TYR A 161 6.74 11.29 -84.07
C TYR A 161 6.45 9.99 -83.30
N PRO A 162 5.20 9.71 -82.91
CA PRO A 162 4.81 8.47 -82.24
C PRO A 162 4.83 7.27 -83.20
N PHE A 163 6.01 6.75 -83.55
CA PHE A 163 6.13 5.60 -84.46
C PHE A 163 5.36 4.36 -83.97
N GLN A 164 5.27 4.16 -82.65
CA GLN A 164 4.51 3.03 -82.09
C GLN A 164 3.00 3.10 -82.33
N TYR A 165 2.45 4.26 -82.69
CA TYR A 165 1.04 4.40 -83.10
C TYR A 165 0.72 3.53 -84.33
N HIS A 166 1.71 3.34 -85.21
CA HIS A 166 1.57 2.56 -86.44
C HIS A 166 1.65 1.05 -86.21
N ALA A 167 2.12 0.59 -85.06
CA ALA A 167 2.26 -0.83 -84.76
C ALA A 167 0.91 -1.54 -84.49
N ARG A 168 -0.19 -0.79 -84.33
CA ARG A 168 -1.52 -1.34 -84.03
C ARG A 168 -2.48 -1.40 -85.21
N ASP A 169 -2.02 -1.08 -86.43
CA ASP A 169 -2.84 -1.08 -87.66
C ASP A 169 -4.07 -0.12 -87.64
N GLU A 170 -4.15 0.77 -86.64
CA GLU A 170 -5.23 1.76 -86.49
C GLU A 170 -4.95 3.06 -87.26
N ALA A 171 -3.69 3.28 -87.65
CA ALA A 171 -3.30 4.48 -88.36
C ALA A 171 -3.81 4.41 -89.81
N LYS A 172 -4.69 5.34 -90.18
CA LYS A 172 -5.17 5.49 -91.57
C LYS A 172 -4.11 6.09 -92.50
N TRP A 173 -2.83 5.99 -92.13
CA TRP A 173 -1.69 6.51 -92.87
C TRP A 173 -0.40 5.86 -92.41
N SER A 174 0.63 5.91 -93.26
CA SER A 174 1.98 5.45 -92.92
C SER A 174 3.02 6.50 -93.33
N PRO A 175 4.03 6.78 -92.51
CA PRO A 175 5.16 7.59 -92.93
C PRO A 175 6.01 6.80 -93.92
N VAL A 176 6.33 7.39 -95.07
CA VAL A 176 7.04 6.70 -96.16
C VAL A 176 8.35 7.36 -96.56
N GLY A 177 8.58 8.58 -96.09
CA GLY A 177 9.81 9.32 -96.33
C GLY A 177 9.95 10.45 -95.32
N PHE A 178 11.18 10.91 -95.14
CA PHE A 178 11.49 12.06 -94.31
C PHE A 178 12.56 12.88 -95.01
N ASP A 179 12.32 14.17 -95.14
CA ASP A 179 13.33 15.12 -95.57
C ASP A 179 13.88 15.86 -94.34
N SER A 180 15.13 15.56 -94.01
CA SER A 180 15.85 16.18 -92.91
C SER A 180 16.12 17.67 -93.11
N ALA A 181 16.22 18.15 -94.35
CA ALA A 181 16.54 19.55 -94.62
C ALA A 181 15.33 20.47 -94.36
N SER A 182 14.12 20.01 -94.71
CA SER A 182 12.87 20.75 -94.48
C SER A 182 12.10 20.30 -93.23
N ASN A 183 12.59 19.29 -92.51
CA ASN A 183 11.88 18.61 -91.41
C ASN A 183 10.46 18.18 -91.81
N ALA A 184 10.28 17.79 -93.07
CA ALA A 184 9.01 17.33 -93.60
C ALA A 184 8.93 15.81 -93.58
N ILE A 185 7.82 15.28 -93.09
CA ILE A 185 7.50 13.85 -93.18
C ILE A 185 6.52 13.63 -94.32
N PHE A 186 6.80 12.63 -95.15
CA PHE A 186 5.92 12.24 -96.24
C PHE A 186 4.97 11.18 -95.74
N ILE A 187 3.68 11.50 -95.76
CA ILE A 187 2.61 10.65 -95.27
C ILE A 187 1.87 10.04 -96.44
N ARG A 188 1.75 8.71 -96.43
CA ARG A 188 1.04 7.95 -97.45
C ARG A 188 -0.26 7.39 -96.88
N SER A 189 -1.35 7.59 -97.61
CA SER A 189 -2.63 6.93 -97.33
C SER A 189 -2.57 5.44 -97.72
N PRO A 190 -3.24 4.52 -97.01
CA PRO A 190 -3.43 3.14 -97.46
C PRO A 190 -4.07 3.07 -98.85
N SER A 191 -4.93 4.05 -99.16
CA SER A 191 -5.60 4.21 -100.47
C SER A 191 -4.78 5.04 -101.46
N CYS A 192 -3.46 5.17 -101.26
CA CYS A 192 -2.58 5.87 -102.20
C CYS A 192 -2.63 5.21 -103.58
N PHE A 193 -2.77 6.02 -104.64
CA PHE A 193 -2.77 5.53 -106.03
C PHE A 193 -1.42 4.98 -106.50
N ARG A 194 -0.39 5.04 -105.64
CA ARG A 194 0.99 4.54 -105.81
C ARG A 194 1.78 5.13 -106.96
N PHE A 195 1.16 5.63 -108.02
CA PHE A 195 1.79 6.22 -109.18
C PHE A 195 1.18 7.60 -109.46
N LEU A 196 2.03 8.55 -109.88
CA LEU A 196 1.62 9.92 -110.18
C LEU A 196 1.75 10.21 -111.68
N SER A 197 0.86 11.05 -112.21
CA SER A 197 1.11 11.74 -113.47
C SER A 197 2.21 12.80 -113.26
N ALA A 198 2.98 13.11 -114.30
CA ALA A 198 4.27 13.81 -114.21
C ALA A 198 4.27 15.22 -113.57
N THR A 199 3.13 15.75 -113.13
CA THR A 199 2.95 17.13 -112.66
C THR A 199 2.40 17.27 -111.24
N GLU A 200 2.06 16.19 -110.54
CA GLU A 200 1.58 16.26 -109.15
C GLU A 200 2.65 15.83 -108.15
N ASP A 201 2.76 16.53 -107.01
CA ASP A 201 3.72 16.18 -105.95
C ASP A 201 3.23 15.04 -105.04
N SER A 202 1.92 14.84 -104.94
CA SER A 202 1.29 13.74 -104.19
C SER A 202 -0.14 13.48 -104.64
N CYS A 203 -0.62 12.24 -104.47
CA CYS A 203 -1.95 11.87 -104.91
C CYS A 203 -3.04 12.42 -103.98
N ALA A 204 -4.26 12.64 -104.49
CA ALA A 204 -5.38 13.20 -103.70
C ALA A 204 -5.65 12.44 -102.40
N ALA A 205 -5.57 11.11 -102.41
CA ALA A 205 -5.75 10.28 -101.20
C ALA A 205 -4.69 10.55 -100.11
N CYS A 206 -3.43 10.85 -100.47
CA CYS A 206 -2.40 11.20 -99.48
C CYS A 206 -2.59 12.61 -98.94
N ARG A 207 -2.99 13.58 -99.78
CA ARG A 207 -3.31 14.95 -99.33
C ARG A 207 -4.48 14.98 -98.35
N ALA A 208 -5.51 14.16 -98.59
CA ALA A 208 -6.70 14.07 -97.73
C ALA A 208 -6.38 13.60 -96.29
N VAL A 209 -5.35 12.77 -96.11
CA VAL A 209 -4.91 12.34 -94.77
C VAL A 209 -4.41 13.52 -93.95
N VAL A 210 -3.62 14.42 -94.55
CA VAL A 210 -3.02 15.56 -93.86
C VAL A 210 -4.09 16.51 -93.31
N GLY A 211 -5.21 16.66 -94.03
CA GLY A 211 -6.37 17.46 -93.59
C GLY A 211 -7.38 16.70 -92.71
N SER A 212 -7.16 15.42 -92.41
CA SER A 212 -8.11 14.62 -91.64
C SER A 212 -8.03 14.91 -90.15
N ALA A 213 -9.18 14.95 -89.47
CA ALA A 213 -9.24 15.15 -88.02
C ALA A 213 -8.35 14.17 -87.22
N PRO A 214 -8.29 12.86 -87.54
CA PRO A 214 -7.40 11.92 -86.85
C PRO A 214 -5.90 12.27 -86.95
N PHE A 215 -5.46 12.81 -88.09
CA PHE A 215 -4.08 13.22 -88.31
C PHE A 215 -3.75 14.54 -87.60
N LEU A 216 -4.68 15.50 -87.61
CA LEU A 216 -4.53 16.76 -86.88
C LEU A 216 -4.48 16.54 -85.36
N ASP A 217 -5.34 15.66 -84.84
CA ASP A 217 -5.31 15.24 -83.43
C ASP A 217 -3.99 14.54 -83.07
N PHE A 218 -3.45 13.74 -84.00
CA PHE A 218 -2.15 13.09 -83.84
C PHE A 218 -1.01 14.12 -83.79
N LEU A 219 -1.05 15.15 -84.65
CA LEU A 219 -0.09 16.25 -84.66
C LEU A 219 -0.16 17.09 -83.37
N ALA A 220 -1.38 17.35 -82.88
CA ALA A 220 -1.61 18.05 -81.62
C ALA A 220 -1.02 17.26 -80.43
N ARG A 221 -1.27 15.95 -80.35
CA ARG A 221 -0.73 15.07 -79.30
C ARG A 221 0.80 14.94 -79.35
N ALA A 222 1.38 14.88 -80.54
CA ALA A 222 2.83 14.85 -80.70
C ALA A 222 3.50 16.10 -80.10
N SER A 223 2.79 17.22 -80.09
CA SER A 223 3.25 18.49 -79.50
C SER A 223 2.98 18.55 -77.99
N ASN A 224 1.78 18.18 -77.56
CA ASN A 224 1.39 18.23 -76.14
C ASN A 224 0.37 17.12 -75.82
N ALA A 225 0.81 16.10 -75.08
CA ALA A 225 -0.06 15.01 -74.64
C ALA A 225 -0.64 15.30 -73.25
N LEU A 226 -1.92 14.97 -73.04
CA LEU A 226 -2.56 15.12 -71.74
C LEU A 226 -1.93 14.15 -70.69
N PRO A 227 -1.96 14.50 -69.40
CA PRO A 227 -1.56 13.59 -68.33
C PRO A 227 -2.32 12.25 -68.44
N ASN A 228 -1.61 11.13 -68.35
CA ASN A 228 -2.13 9.75 -68.51
C ASN A 228 -2.51 9.33 -69.94
N THR A 229 -2.07 10.05 -70.97
CA THR A 229 -2.19 9.56 -72.35
C THR A 229 -1.48 8.19 -72.49
N PRO A 230 -2.14 7.15 -73.04
CA PRO A 230 -1.52 5.83 -73.20
C PRO A 230 -0.20 5.90 -73.99
N TYR A 231 0.82 5.13 -73.58
CA TYR A 231 2.17 5.15 -74.16
C TYR A 231 2.21 4.96 -75.68
N VAL A 232 1.23 4.27 -76.25
CA VAL A 232 1.11 4.04 -77.70
C VAL A 232 0.88 5.34 -78.49
N TYR A 233 0.34 6.38 -77.86
CA TYR A 233 0.06 7.68 -78.47
C TYR A 233 1.11 8.75 -78.13
N LEU A 234 2.06 8.44 -77.25
CA LEU A 234 3.13 9.36 -76.85
C LEU A 234 4.28 9.30 -77.83
N SER A 235 4.97 10.42 -78.06
CA SER A 235 6.22 10.40 -78.80
C SER A 235 7.37 9.83 -77.97
N HIS A 236 8.49 9.48 -78.61
CA HIS A 236 9.67 8.96 -77.89
C HIS A 236 10.14 9.92 -76.78
N THR A 237 10.17 11.22 -77.05
CA THR A 237 10.52 12.25 -76.05
C THR A 237 9.53 12.32 -74.89
N GLN A 238 8.23 12.24 -75.17
CA GLN A 238 7.19 12.20 -74.14
C GLN A 238 7.28 10.91 -73.30
N VAL A 239 7.51 9.75 -73.92
CA VAL A 239 7.75 8.48 -73.21
C VAL A 239 8.99 8.57 -72.34
N ALA A 240 10.08 9.16 -72.83
CA ALA A 240 11.31 9.35 -72.08
C ALA A 240 11.12 10.29 -70.88
N GLU A 241 10.29 11.32 -71.01
CA GLU A 241 9.91 12.21 -69.89
C GLU A 241 9.07 11.48 -68.84
N VAL A 242 8.03 10.74 -69.26
CA VAL A 242 7.21 9.92 -68.35
C VAL A 242 8.07 8.86 -67.65
N ALA A 243 9.01 8.23 -68.37
CA ALA A 243 9.95 7.28 -67.78
C ALA A 243 10.89 7.95 -66.75
N ARG A 244 11.38 9.18 -67.00
CA ARG A 244 12.18 9.96 -66.05
C ARG A 244 11.36 10.35 -64.81
N GLN A 245 10.11 10.77 -65.00
CA GLN A 245 9.20 11.08 -63.90
C GLN A 245 8.95 9.83 -63.04
N HIS A 246 8.62 8.70 -63.66
CA HIS A 246 8.43 7.43 -62.94
C HIS A 246 9.71 6.92 -62.27
N ALA A 247 10.89 7.15 -62.86
CA ALA A 247 12.16 6.83 -62.22
C ALA A 247 12.35 7.66 -60.93
N THR A 248 12.00 8.94 -60.97
CA THR A 248 12.04 9.86 -59.82
C THR A 248 11.03 9.43 -58.75
N ASP A 249 9.78 9.16 -59.12
CA ASP A 249 8.75 8.68 -58.21
C ASP A 249 9.14 7.36 -57.55
N LYS A 250 9.77 6.46 -58.30
CA LYS A 250 10.30 5.18 -57.79
C LYS A 250 11.37 5.39 -56.73
N ILE A 251 12.27 6.37 -56.90
CA ILE A 251 13.29 6.72 -55.89
C ILE A 251 12.62 7.25 -54.62
N VAL A 252 11.66 8.16 -54.74
CA VAL A 252 10.92 8.72 -53.60
C VAL A 252 10.14 7.63 -52.86
N LEU A 253 9.43 6.77 -53.57
CA LEU A 253 8.67 5.67 -52.98
C LEU A 253 9.58 4.64 -52.30
N ARG A 254 10.75 4.33 -52.88
CA ARG A 254 11.77 3.49 -52.22
C ARG A 254 12.25 4.12 -50.91
N SER A 255 12.58 5.41 -50.92
CA SER A 255 12.97 6.13 -49.70
C SER A 255 11.87 6.11 -48.63
N LYS A 256 10.60 6.29 -49.01
CA LYS A 256 9.46 6.21 -48.08
C LYS A 256 9.29 4.80 -47.52
N LEU A 257 9.45 3.78 -48.36
CA LEU A 257 9.40 2.38 -47.93
C LEU A 257 10.52 2.05 -46.95
N ASP A 258 11.75 2.47 -47.23
CA ASP A 258 12.89 2.26 -46.33
C ASP A 258 12.70 2.97 -44.98
N ALA A 259 12.20 4.21 -45.00
CA ALA A 259 11.85 4.94 -43.78
C ALA A 259 10.74 4.23 -42.98
N ALA A 260 9.72 3.69 -43.65
CA ALA A 260 8.66 2.90 -43.02
C ALA A 260 9.19 1.59 -42.42
N ILE A 261 10.06 0.87 -43.13
CA ILE A 261 10.71 -0.36 -42.63
C ILE A 261 11.57 -0.04 -41.40
N GLN A 262 12.37 1.03 -41.43
CA GLN A 262 13.15 1.46 -40.28
C GLN A 262 12.27 1.87 -39.10
N SER A 263 11.17 2.59 -39.36
CA SER A 263 10.18 2.93 -38.34
C SER A 263 9.57 1.67 -37.72
N GLN A 264 9.14 0.71 -38.53
CA GLN A 264 8.59 -0.56 -38.08
C GLN A 264 9.60 -1.35 -37.24
N ARG A 265 10.87 -1.40 -37.64
CA ARG A 265 11.95 -2.03 -36.86
C ARG A 265 12.13 -1.34 -35.50
N ARG A 266 12.13 -0.01 -35.45
CA ARG A 266 12.20 0.76 -34.19
C ARG A 266 11.02 0.46 -33.26
N TRP A 267 9.79 0.44 -33.79
CA TRP A 267 8.60 0.11 -33.01
C TRP A 267 8.63 -1.34 -32.52
N LYS A 268 9.00 -2.29 -33.37
CA LYS A 268 9.14 -3.71 -32.97
C LYS A 268 10.15 -3.86 -31.83
N ASN A 269 11.32 -3.23 -31.93
CA ASN A 269 12.34 -3.28 -30.88
C ASN A 269 11.82 -2.65 -29.56
N ARG A 270 11.12 -1.52 -29.62
CA ARG A 270 10.50 -0.90 -28.43
C ARG A 270 9.46 -1.81 -27.78
N THR A 271 8.61 -2.45 -28.58
CA THR A 271 7.61 -3.41 -28.07
C THR A 271 8.28 -4.62 -27.42
N THR A 272 9.32 -5.17 -28.04
CA THR A 272 10.10 -6.28 -27.47
C THR A 272 10.74 -5.88 -26.14
N GLU A 273 11.35 -4.69 -26.04
CA GLU A 273 11.92 -4.22 -24.77
C GLU A 273 10.86 -4.01 -23.68
N HIS A 274 9.69 -3.46 -24.02
CA HIS A 274 8.57 -3.37 -23.07
C HIS A 274 8.09 -4.75 -22.61
N GLN A 275 7.96 -5.72 -23.52
CA GLN A 275 7.59 -7.09 -23.17
C GLN A 275 8.64 -7.73 -22.23
N ARG A 276 9.93 -7.52 -22.48
CA ARG A 276 11.00 -8.01 -21.61
C ARG A 276 10.92 -7.40 -20.20
N ILE A 277 10.65 -6.10 -20.10
CA ILE A 277 10.45 -5.43 -18.81
C ILE A 277 9.25 -6.02 -18.07
N LEU A 278 8.11 -6.21 -18.74
CA LEU A 278 6.91 -6.78 -18.13
C LEU A 278 7.12 -8.23 -17.65
N VAL A 279 7.74 -9.07 -18.49
CA VAL A 279 8.08 -10.45 -18.12
C VAL A 279 9.05 -10.47 -16.94
N TYR A 280 10.04 -9.57 -16.91
CA TYR A 280 11.00 -9.51 -15.82
C TYR A 280 10.36 -9.08 -14.50
N ILE A 281 9.48 -8.08 -14.53
CA ILE A 281 8.69 -7.65 -13.36
C ILE A 281 7.77 -8.77 -12.87
N ALA A 282 7.16 -9.53 -13.78
CA ALA A 282 6.29 -10.65 -13.40
C ALA A 282 7.06 -11.84 -12.80
N ALA A 283 8.31 -12.05 -13.21
CA ALA A 283 9.12 -13.18 -12.79
C ALA A 283 9.96 -12.95 -11.52
N ASN A 284 10.17 -11.69 -11.11
CA ASN A 284 11.04 -11.35 -9.98
C ASN A 284 10.30 -10.50 -8.95
N ASP A 285 10.48 -10.81 -7.67
CA ASP A 285 10.03 -9.94 -6.59
C ASP A 285 11.04 -8.80 -6.37
N ILE A 286 10.75 -7.64 -6.94
CA ILE A 286 11.64 -6.48 -6.90
C ILE A 286 11.16 -5.53 -5.80
N ALA A 287 11.87 -5.53 -4.67
CA ALA A 287 11.63 -4.57 -3.61
C ALA A 287 11.71 -3.13 -4.16
N LYS A 288 10.73 -2.29 -3.79
CA LYS A 288 10.66 -0.88 -4.23
C LYS A 288 10.55 -0.68 -5.75
N LEU A 289 9.99 -1.62 -6.51
CA LEU A 289 9.76 -1.51 -7.95
C LEU A 289 9.24 -0.12 -8.40
N ARG A 290 8.21 0.38 -7.72
CA ARG A 290 7.62 1.71 -7.98
C ARG A 290 8.66 2.82 -8.00
N TRP A 291 9.62 2.80 -7.08
CA TRP A 291 10.65 3.83 -6.96
C TRP A 291 11.72 3.70 -8.04
N ILE A 292 12.11 2.47 -8.38
CA ILE A 292 13.04 2.24 -9.50
C ILE A 292 12.44 2.82 -10.78
N VAL A 293 11.19 2.47 -11.08
CA VAL A 293 10.46 2.97 -12.26
C VAL A 293 10.34 4.49 -12.22
N SER A 294 9.85 5.06 -11.11
CA SER A 294 9.67 6.52 -10.98
C SER A 294 10.99 7.28 -11.12
N ALA A 295 12.06 6.82 -10.47
CA ALA A 295 13.38 7.46 -10.56
C ALA A 295 13.96 7.39 -11.97
N THR A 296 13.76 6.28 -12.69
CA THR A 296 14.20 6.17 -14.09
C THR A 296 13.38 7.03 -15.05
N LEU A 297 12.05 7.10 -14.85
CA LEU A 297 11.16 7.93 -15.66
C LEU A 297 11.45 9.42 -15.47
N ASN A 298 11.63 9.88 -14.23
CA ASN A 298 11.98 11.27 -13.93
C ASN A 298 13.34 11.69 -14.51
N ARG A 299 14.24 10.73 -14.77
CA ARG A 299 15.54 10.95 -15.43
C ARG A 299 15.46 10.87 -16.96
N GLY A 300 14.27 10.72 -17.54
CA GLY A 300 14.09 10.52 -18.98
C GLY A 300 14.84 9.29 -19.52
N SER A 301 15.03 8.26 -18.67
CA SER A 301 15.85 7.10 -19.04
C SER A 301 15.15 6.22 -20.07
N ASN A 302 15.93 5.69 -21.03
CA ASN A 302 15.41 4.75 -22.02
C ASN A 302 15.04 3.38 -21.38
N PRO A 303 14.19 2.56 -22.03
CA PRO A 303 13.76 1.25 -21.51
C PRO A 303 14.91 0.31 -21.15
N THR A 304 15.99 0.34 -21.92
CA THR A 304 17.19 -0.49 -21.65
C THR A 304 17.84 -0.13 -20.32
N ARG A 305 17.93 1.17 -20.00
CA ARG A 305 18.43 1.64 -18.70
C ARG A 305 17.46 1.30 -17.57
N LEU A 306 16.15 1.39 -17.79
CA LEU A 306 15.16 0.90 -16.81
C LEU A 306 15.36 -0.60 -16.54
N MET A 307 15.50 -1.42 -17.58
CA MET A 307 15.78 -2.85 -17.43
C MET A 307 17.07 -3.11 -16.64
N SER A 308 18.15 -2.38 -16.93
CA SER A 308 19.40 -2.50 -16.16
C SER A 308 19.23 -2.16 -14.68
N GLN A 309 18.39 -1.17 -14.35
CA GLN A 309 18.10 -0.79 -12.96
C GLN A 309 17.18 -1.80 -12.27
N LEU A 310 16.24 -2.41 -13.00
CA LEU A 310 15.41 -3.50 -12.49
C LEU A 310 16.26 -4.73 -12.17
N ILE A 311 17.19 -5.10 -13.05
CA ILE A 311 18.13 -6.21 -12.82
C ILE A 311 18.99 -5.93 -11.59
N ARG A 312 19.57 -4.73 -11.49
CA ARG A 312 20.34 -4.34 -10.31
C ARG A 312 19.49 -4.32 -9.04
N GLY A 313 18.22 -3.92 -9.13
CA GLY A 313 17.27 -3.93 -8.02
C GLY A 313 16.94 -5.34 -7.54
N ALA A 314 16.71 -6.28 -8.46
CA ALA A 314 16.45 -7.69 -8.12
C ALA A 314 17.64 -8.39 -7.46
N HIS A 315 18.87 -7.95 -7.78
CA HIS A 315 20.11 -8.44 -7.17
C HIS A 315 20.59 -7.60 -5.98
N ASP A 316 19.74 -6.73 -5.41
CA ASP A 316 20.10 -5.82 -4.30
C ASP A 316 21.31 -4.87 -4.58
N ALA A 317 21.79 -4.81 -5.82
CA ALA A 317 22.92 -3.98 -6.27
C ALA A 317 22.51 -2.52 -6.58
N TYR A 318 21.21 -2.22 -6.52
CA TYR A 318 20.66 -0.88 -6.61
C TYR A 318 19.46 -0.72 -5.68
N GLN A 319 19.57 0.20 -4.72
CA GLN A 319 18.46 0.60 -3.86
C GLN A 319 18.09 2.05 -4.16
N PRO A 320 16.91 2.32 -4.76
CA PRO A 320 16.50 3.69 -5.03
C PRO A 320 16.36 4.48 -3.72
N HIS A 321 16.88 5.70 -3.72
CA HIS A 321 16.69 6.66 -2.63
C HIS A 321 15.31 7.31 -2.76
N GLY A 322 14.46 7.11 -1.75
CA GLY A 322 13.12 7.67 -1.69
C GLY A 322 12.23 6.85 -0.75
N PHE A 323 11.25 7.49 -0.14
CA PHE A 323 10.24 6.86 0.70
C PHE A 323 8.96 7.69 0.73
N SER A 324 7.82 7.01 0.85
CA SER A 324 6.53 7.69 1.05
C SER A 324 6.24 7.83 2.55
N LYS A 325 5.34 8.77 2.92
CA LYS A 325 4.82 8.88 4.29
C LYS A 325 4.25 7.55 4.79
N LYS A 326 3.53 6.81 3.93
CA LYS A 326 3.02 5.47 4.23
C LYS A 326 4.14 4.47 4.55
N GLN A 327 5.25 4.49 3.82
CA GLN A 327 6.40 3.62 4.11
C GLN A 327 7.10 3.99 5.41
N LEU A 328 7.25 5.29 5.71
CA LEU A 328 7.80 5.76 6.99
C LEU A 328 6.95 5.26 8.16
N VAL A 329 5.64 5.45 8.09
CA VAL A 329 4.69 5.00 9.13
C VAL A 329 4.68 3.46 9.25
N ALA A 330 4.68 2.73 8.14
CA ALA A 330 4.75 1.26 8.17
C ALA A 330 6.08 0.77 8.79
N SER A 331 7.19 1.45 8.50
CA SER A 331 8.51 1.12 9.07
C SER A 331 8.56 1.44 10.56
N TYR A 332 7.97 2.56 10.97
CA TYR A 332 7.80 2.92 12.38
C TYR A 332 6.97 1.87 13.12
N LEU A 333 5.83 1.46 12.58
CA LEU A 333 4.96 0.44 13.18
C LEU A 333 5.66 -0.93 13.28
N GLY A 334 6.36 -1.34 12.22
CA GLY A 334 7.16 -2.57 12.23
C GLY A 334 8.24 -2.55 13.31
N HIS A 335 8.89 -1.41 13.53
CA HIS A 335 9.83 -1.22 14.63
C HIS A 335 9.15 -1.18 16.02
N ALA A 336 8.00 -0.52 16.14
CA ALA A 336 7.27 -0.40 17.40
C ALA A 336 6.83 -1.79 17.91
N ILE A 337 6.27 -2.62 17.03
CA ILE A 337 5.74 -3.95 17.35
C ILE A 337 6.87 -4.97 17.52
N GLY A 338 7.75 -5.12 16.52
CA GLY A 338 8.72 -6.21 16.47
C GLY A 338 10.19 -5.80 16.59
N LYS A 339 10.45 -4.56 17.03
CA LYS A 339 11.79 -4.04 17.35
C LYS A 339 12.72 -4.09 16.11
N PRO A 340 14.06 -3.92 16.25
CA PRO A 340 14.95 -3.91 15.09
C PRO A 340 14.92 -5.20 14.25
N LYS A 341 14.61 -6.36 14.84
CA LYS A 341 14.57 -7.64 14.11
C LYS A 341 13.44 -7.67 13.08
N LEU A 342 12.20 -7.35 13.49
CA LEU A 342 11.08 -7.31 12.54
C LEU A 342 11.29 -6.23 11.49
N MET A 343 11.73 -5.03 11.90
CA MET A 343 11.99 -3.96 10.95
C MET A 343 13.10 -4.34 9.94
N HIS A 344 14.13 -5.07 10.35
CA HIS A 344 15.15 -5.60 9.43
C HIS A 344 14.55 -6.59 8.44
N SER A 345 13.75 -7.56 8.92
CA SER A 345 13.07 -8.53 8.06
C SER A 345 12.12 -7.86 7.07
N LEU A 346 11.31 -6.90 7.51
CA LEU A 346 10.42 -6.13 6.64
C LEU A 346 11.18 -5.18 5.70
N GLY A 347 12.34 -4.69 6.13
CA GLY A 347 13.26 -3.94 5.28
C GLY A 347 13.76 -4.78 4.11
N ARG A 348 14.09 -6.05 4.35
CA ARG A 348 14.49 -7.01 3.32
C ARG A 348 13.32 -7.48 2.44
N ALA A 349 12.20 -7.88 3.05
CA ALA A 349 11.07 -8.44 2.33
C ALA A 349 10.26 -7.40 1.54
N TYR A 350 10.04 -6.21 2.12
CA TYR A 350 9.14 -5.20 1.55
C TYR A 350 9.83 -3.87 1.22
N GLY A 351 11.14 -3.78 1.40
CA GLY A 351 11.87 -2.54 1.19
C GLY A 351 11.47 -1.43 2.16
N LEU A 352 11.03 -1.77 3.38
CA LEU A 352 10.79 -0.77 4.43
C LEU A 352 12.09 -0.03 4.79
N VAL A 353 11.95 1.19 5.32
CA VAL A 353 13.11 2.04 5.61
C VAL A 353 13.69 1.75 6.99
N SER A 354 14.98 2.11 7.16
CA SER A 354 15.67 1.94 8.43
C SER A 354 15.11 2.86 9.52
N LYS A 355 15.30 2.49 10.80
CA LYS A 355 14.94 3.34 11.95
C LYS A 355 15.55 4.73 11.85
N ARG A 356 16.83 4.83 11.47
CA ARG A 356 17.50 6.13 11.29
C ARG A 356 16.81 7.00 10.24
N THR A 357 16.29 6.38 9.18
CA THR A 357 15.51 7.09 8.15
C THR A 357 14.16 7.52 8.70
N VAL A 358 13.47 6.66 9.46
CA VAL A 358 12.21 7.00 10.15
C VAL A 358 12.45 8.18 11.09
N ASP A 359 13.40 8.09 12.02
CA ASP A 359 13.68 9.12 13.03
C ASP A 359 14.05 10.48 12.40
N ARG A 360 14.58 10.49 11.18
CA ARG A 360 14.93 11.73 10.45
C ARG A 360 13.79 12.35 9.65
N ASN A 361 12.81 11.56 9.23
CA ASN A 361 11.81 11.99 8.23
C ASN A 361 10.36 11.84 8.72
N LEU A 362 10.16 11.17 9.85
CA LEU A 362 8.87 11.07 10.51
C LEU A 362 8.98 11.79 11.85
N PRO A 363 8.33 12.95 12.04
CA PRO A 363 8.25 13.58 13.34
C PRO A 363 7.44 12.64 14.25
N ILE A 364 8.12 11.97 15.17
CA ILE A 364 7.49 11.12 16.17
C ILE A 364 7.33 11.98 17.42
N PRO A 365 6.10 12.21 17.91
CA PRO A 365 5.86 12.93 19.15
C PRO A 365 6.66 12.30 20.29
N ARG A 366 7.36 13.14 21.06
CA ARG A 366 8.17 12.71 22.20
C ARG A 366 7.70 13.43 23.44
N LEU A 367 7.49 12.64 24.48
CA LEU A 367 7.18 13.16 25.80
C LEU A 367 8.44 13.74 26.43
N LEU A 368 8.35 15.01 26.82
CA LEU A 368 9.33 15.69 27.62
C LEU A 368 9.03 15.37 29.10
N ALA A 369 9.86 14.52 29.70
CA ALA A 369 9.75 14.22 31.14
C ALA A 369 10.04 15.48 31.97
N SER A 370 9.43 15.66 33.13
CA SER A 370 9.84 16.74 34.05
C SER A 370 11.19 16.41 34.68
N ILE A 371 12.10 17.40 34.75
CA ILE A 371 13.40 17.23 35.42
C ILE A 371 13.22 17.34 36.94
N THR A 372 12.42 18.31 37.35
CA THR A 372 12.02 18.61 38.73
C THR A 372 10.50 18.49 38.85
N CYS A 373 9.88 19.23 39.78
CA CYS A 373 8.43 19.41 39.80
C CYS A 373 7.91 19.87 38.42
N PRO A 374 6.79 19.32 37.91
CA PRO A 374 6.22 19.72 36.62
C PRO A 374 6.01 21.22 36.51
N THR A 375 6.45 21.79 35.39
CA THR A 375 6.30 23.22 35.08
C THR A 375 5.24 23.43 34.00
N ALA A 376 4.67 24.63 33.92
CA ALA A 376 3.73 24.99 32.85
C ALA A 376 4.35 24.78 31.47
N ALA A 377 5.62 25.18 31.29
CA ALA A 377 6.34 25.02 30.05
C ALA A 377 6.51 23.55 29.63
N ASP A 378 6.84 22.64 30.57
CA ASP A 378 6.92 21.20 30.27
C ASP A 378 5.55 20.65 29.81
N ILE A 379 4.48 21.03 30.51
CA ILE A 379 3.11 20.58 30.23
C ILE A 379 2.64 21.11 28.86
N GLU A 380 2.85 22.40 28.60
CA GLU A 380 2.46 23.05 27.35
C GLU A 380 3.21 22.45 26.15
N ILE A 381 4.52 22.23 26.25
CA ILE A 381 5.29 21.56 25.20
C ILE A 381 4.73 20.16 24.91
N ASN A 382 4.39 19.40 25.95
CA ASN A 382 3.81 18.07 25.77
C ASN A 382 2.41 18.14 25.14
N ILE A 383 1.57 19.09 25.55
CA ILE A 383 0.28 19.35 24.91
C ILE A 383 0.48 19.71 23.43
N GLU A 384 1.42 20.59 23.09
CA GLU A 384 1.71 20.95 21.70
C GLU A 384 2.14 19.75 20.88
N VAL A 385 3.09 18.97 21.38
CA VAL A 385 3.67 17.84 20.64
C VAL A 385 2.67 16.70 20.42
N PHE A 386 1.79 16.44 21.38
CA PHE A 386 0.85 15.32 21.28
C PHE A 386 -0.55 15.69 20.81
N LEU A 387 -1.02 16.92 21.05
CA LEU A 387 -2.37 17.35 20.71
C LEU A 387 -2.43 18.27 19.48
N ASP A 388 -1.33 18.43 18.76
CA ASP A 388 -1.32 19.04 17.42
C ASP A 388 -2.33 18.33 16.49
N PRO A 389 -3.26 19.04 15.83
CA PRO A 389 -4.21 18.47 14.88
C PRO A 389 -3.59 17.65 13.73
N GLU A 390 -2.33 17.91 13.35
CA GLU A 390 -1.62 17.11 12.33
C GLU A 390 -1.12 15.77 12.86
N VAL A 391 -0.97 15.67 14.18
CA VAL A 391 -0.46 14.49 14.90
C VAL A 391 -1.61 13.66 15.46
N PHE A 392 -2.55 14.32 16.14
CA PHE A 392 -3.67 13.70 16.83
C PHE A 392 -4.96 14.34 16.32
N LEU A 393 -5.81 13.54 15.68
CA LEU A 393 -7.00 14.07 15.02
C LEU A 393 -7.94 14.74 16.02
N LEU A 394 -8.72 15.71 15.53
CA LEU A 394 -9.72 16.38 16.36
C LEU A 394 -10.86 15.41 16.73
N PRO A 395 -11.42 15.53 17.94
CA PRO A 395 -12.54 14.70 18.33
C PRO A 395 -13.78 15.02 17.48
N VAL A 396 -14.65 14.02 17.36
CA VAL A 396 -15.99 14.22 16.76
C VAL A 396 -16.87 14.91 17.79
N SER A 397 -17.61 15.95 17.37
CA SER A 397 -18.59 16.62 18.24
C SER A 397 -19.66 15.62 18.70
N LEU A 398 -20.11 15.75 19.95
CA LEU A 398 -21.21 14.97 20.52
C LEU A 398 -22.53 15.25 19.82
N ASN A 399 -22.69 16.47 19.32
CA ASN A 399 -23.86 16.92 18.59
C ASN A 399 -23.46 17.37 17.19
N LEU A 400 -24.01 16.70 16.16
CA LEU A 400 -23.79 17.07 14.76
C LEU A 400 -24.23 18.51 14.43
N GLN A 401 -25.13 19.08 15.22
CA GLN A 401 -25.66 20.43 15.03
C GLN A 401 -24.83 21.51 15.77
N ASP A 402 -24.04 21.12 16.78
CA ASP A 402 -23.19 22.05 17.53
C ASP A 402 -21.73 21.59 17.51
N PRO A 403 -20.87 22.17 16.66
CA PRO A 403 -19.45 21.86 16.63
C PRO A 403 -18.70 22.16 17.95
N GLN A 404 -19.28 22.92 18.87
CA GLN A 404 -18.70 23.25 20.17
C GLN A 404 -19.08 22.26 21.27
N ASP A 405 -19.99 21.33 21.01
CA ASP A 405 -20.37 20.26 21.95
C ASP A 405 -19.30 19.16 21.98
N LEU A 406 -18.13 19.51 22.50
CA LEU A 406 -16.94 18.68 22.51
C LEU A 406 -17.01 17.62 23.62
N PRO A 407 -16.44 16.41 23.40
CA PRO A 407 -16.39 15.39 24.43
C PRO A 407 -15.51 15.83 25.60
N GLY A 408 -15.91 15.48 26.81
CA GLY A 408 -15.06 15.71 27.97
C GLY A 408 -13.95 14.67 28.12
N HIS A 409 -12.96 15.06 28.92
CA HIS A 409 -11.76 14.29 29.18
C HIS A 409 -11.66 13.86 30.64
N VAL A 410 -10.99 12.74 30.87
CA VAL A 410 -10.46 12.33 32.16
C VAL A 410 -8.95 12.58 32.19
N LEU A 411 -8.46 13.24 33.23
CA LEU A 411 -7.04 13.23 33.55
C LEU A 411 -6.74 12.09 34.51
N MET A 412 -5.89 11.16 34.07
CA MET A 412 -5.53 9.95 34.80
C MET A 412 -4.11 10.08 35.35
N PHE A 413 -3.97 9.87 36.64
CA PHE A 413 -2.72 9.94 37.39
C PHE A 413 -2.36 8.55 37.91
N ASP A 414 -1.16 8.08 37.62
CA ASP A 414 -0.67 6.80 38.13
C ASP A 414 0.84 6.82 38.37
N GLY A 415 1.31 5.98 39.30
CA GLY A 415 2.71 5.81 39.63
C GLY A 415 3.30 4.58 38.92
N ILE A 416 4.37 4.77 38.15
CA ILE A 416 5.12 3.67 37.54
C ILE A 416 6.45 3.52 38.26
N ALA A 417 6.73 2.34 38.81
CA ALA A 417 8.00 2.06 39.45
C ALA A 417 9.19 2.29 38.50
N LEU A 418 10.23 2.96 39.00
CA LEU A 418 11.45 3.27 38.24
C LEU A 418 12.64 2.47 38.76
N GLU A 419 13.61 2.28 37.87
CA GLU A 419 14.97 1.96 38.30
C GLU A 419 15.61 3.25 38.85
N GLN A 420 16.00 3.24 40.11
CA GLN A 420 16.57 4.39 40.82
C GLN A 420 17.96 4.74 40.27
N ARG A 421 18.01 5.56 39.21
CA ARG A 421 19.26 5.98 38.57
C ARG A 421 19.14 7.30 37.85
N ALA A 422 20.25 8.04 37.81
CA ALA A 422 20.39 9.19 36.94
C ALA A 422 20.58 8.81 35.46
N ARG A 423 20.04 9.63 34.56
CA ARG A 423 20.16 9.50 33.11
C ARG A 423 20.38 10.87 32.47
N TYR A 424 21.25 10.95 31.47
CA TYR A 424 21.46 12.19 30.73
C TYR A 424 20.37 12.40 29.66
N CYS A 425 19.78 13.59 29.64
CA CYS A 425 18.81 14.02 28.64
C CYS A 425 19.48 14.94 27.62
N THR A 426 19.80 14.37 26.46
CA THR A 426 20.43 15.12 25.35
C THR A 426 19.58 16.27 24.81
N LEU A 427 18.26 16.28 25.06
CA LEU A 427 17.36 17.31 24.55
C LEU A 427 17.43 18.62 25.34
N ARG A 428 17.73 18.54 26.65
CA ARG A 428 17.81 19.72 27.53
C ARG A 428 19.19 19.94 28.12
N ASP A 429 20.12 19.04 27.85
CA ASP A 429 21.45 19.01 28.47
C ASP A 429 21.38 18.92 30.01
N GLN A 430 20.50 18.06 30.53
CA GLN A 430 20.23 17.92 31.96
C GLN A 430 20.19 16.46 32.42
N VAL A 431 20.35 16.26 33.73
CA VAL A 431 20.20 14.98 34.41
C VAL A 431 18.74 14.71 34.77
N LEU A 432 18.22 13.55 34.37
CA LEU A 432 16.91 13.01 34.71
C LEU A 432 17.03 11.89 35.75
N GLY A 433 15.92 11.59 36.42
CA GLY A 433 15.80 10.47 37.36
C GLY A 433 16.03 10.85 38.83
N LEU A 434 16.29 12.13 39.11
CA LEU A 434 16.26 12.70 40.45
C LEU A 434 14.81 12.92 40.87
N SER A 435 14.46 12.76 42.14
CA SER A 435 13.08 12.92 42.62
C SER A 435 12.64 14.39 42.57
N ARG A 436 11.41 14.67 42.12
CA ARG A 436 10.92 16.06 42.00
C ARG A 436 10.95 16.82 43.32
N GLU A 437 10.81 16.11 44.43
CA GLU A 437 10.75 16.63 45.79
C GLU A 437 12.10 17.21 46.25
N THR A 438 13.21 16.68 45.73
CA THR A 438 14.55 17.04 46.18
C THR A 438 15.46 17.56 45.07
N ALA A 439 15.09 17.39 43.80
CA ALA A 439 15.93 17.74 42.66
C ALA A 439 16.30 19.23 42.61
N SER A 440 15.47 20.13 43.15
CA SER A 440 15.78 21.57 43.25
C SER A 440 16.94 21.90 44.19
N ASN A 441 17.37 20.96 45.05
CA ASN A 441 18.49 21.13 45.98
C ASN A 441 19.87 20.99 45.33
N ALA A 442 19.93 20.69 44.02
CA ALA A 442 21.15 20.68 43.23
C ALA A 442 20.89 21.21 41.81
N GLY A 443 21.92 21.76 41.18
CA GLY A 443 21.85 22.08 39.75
C GLY A 443 21.71 20.79 38.94
N THR A 444 20.73 20.72 38.04
CA THR A 444 20.47 19.54 37.19
C THR A 444 21.18 19.59 35.84
N SER A 445 21.98 20.64 35.61
CA SER A 445 22.80 20.80 34.40
C SER A 445 23.75 19.62 34.22
N ALA A 446 24.00 19.25 32.98
CA ALA A 446 25.00 18.25 32.60
C ALA A 446 26.03 18.82 31.60
N SER A 447 26.15 20.15 31.53
CA SER A 447 27.05 20.83 30.59
C SER A 447 28.53 20.63 30.94
N THR A 448 28.87 20.44 32.22
CA THR A 448 30.25 20.23 32.66
C THR A 448 30.38 19.03 33.59
N ILE A 449 31.60 18.48 33.70
CA ILE A 449 31.91 17.41 34.66
C ILE A 449 31.70 17.91 36.10
N GLY A 450 31.97 19.20 36.37
CA GLY A 450 31.74 19.83 37.67
C GLY A 450 30.27 19.82 38.09
N ASP A 451 29.34 20.00 37.14
CA ASP A 451 27.90 19.89 37.41
C ASP A 451 27.54 18.45 37.82
N ILE A 452 28.06 17.46 37.09
CA ILE A 452 27.85 16.04 37.39
C ILE A 452 28.43 15.66 38.75
N ASP A 453 29.64 16.13 39.08
CA ASP A 453 30.27 15.91 40.37
C ASP A 453 29.49 16.57 41.51
N SER A 454 28.88 17.73 41.25
CA SER A 454 28.00 18.42 42.20
C SER A 454 26.72 17.62 42.48
N ILE A 455 26.09 17.06 41.45
CA ILE A 455 24.93 16.16 41.59
C ILE A 455 25.31 14.89 42.34
N ARG A 456 26.47 14.27 42.01
CA ARG A 456 26.98 13.09 42.71
C ARG A 456 27.18 13.38 44.19
N THR A 457 27.79 14.51 44.52
CA THR A 457 28.01 14.93 45.91
C THR A 457 26.68 15.13 46.63
N ALA A 458 25.71 15.80 45.99
CA ALA A 458 24.38 15.99 46.56
C ALA A 458 23.61 14.68 46.81
N LEU A 459 23.79 13.67 45.95
CA LEU A 459 23.24 12.32 46.14
C LEU A 459 23.93 11.59 47.31
N GLN A 460 25.25 11.70 47.43
CA GLN A 460 26.03 11.09 48.53
C GLN A 460 25.69 11.70 49.89
N GLU A 461 25.45 13.02 49.92
CA GLU A 461 25.03 13.76 51.11
C GLU A 461 23.53 13.59 51.42
N GLY A 462 22.75 12.94 50.56
CA GLY A 462 21.31 12.76 50.72
C GLY A 462 20.47 14.03 50.54
N ARG A 463 21.06 15.13 50.04
CA ARG A 463 20.33 16.37 49.68
C ARG A 463 19.38 16.18 48.51
N VAL A 464 19.74 15.26 47.61
CA VAL A 464 18.93 14.83 46.48
C VAL A 464 18.77 13.32 46.53
N ARG A 465 17.63 12.80 46.07
CA ARG A 465 17.36 11.36 45.97
C ARG A 465 17.00 10.98 44.54
N PHE A 466 17.15 9.69 44.22
CA PHE A 466 16.59 9.15 42.99
C PHE A 466 15.08 8.99 43.10
N GLY A 467 14.38 9.19 41.99
CA GLY A 467 12.97 8.81 41.90
C GLY A 467 12.81 7.30 42.02
N SER A 468 11.99 6.85 42.96
CA SER A 468 11.58 5.44 43.12
C SER A 468 10.44 5.07 42.17
N GLU A 469 9.65 6.05 41.75
CA GLU A 469 8.61 5.92 40.73
C GLU A 469 8.53 7.18 39.87
N ALA A 470 7.77 7.12 38.78
CA ALA A 470 7.35 8.28 38.01
C ALA A 470 5.84 8.41 38.09
N THR A 471 5.37 9.57 38.51
CA THR A 471 3.97 9.94 38.32
C THR A 471 3.76 10.26 36.85
N VAL A 472 2.83 9.56 36.22
CA VAL A 472 2.40 9.79 34.84
C VAL A 472 1.02 10.41 34.85
N VAL A 473 0.84 11.48 34.07
CA VAL A 473 -0.46 12.07 33.80
C VAL A 473 -0.81 11.87 32.35
N ALA A 474 -1.99 11.31 32.09
CA ALA A 474 -2.51 11.16 30.74
C ALA A 474 -3.94 11.70 30.65
N ALA A 475 -4.29 12.27 29.50
CA ALA A 475 -5.65 12.67 29.16
C ALA A 475 -6.30 11.64 28.25
N ALA A 476 -7.56 11.29 28.50
CA ALA A 476 -8.34 10.46 27.59
C ALA A 476 -9.76 11.01 27.45
N THR A 477 -10.33 10.89 26.26
CA THR A 477 -11.72 11.26 25.96
C THR A 477 -12.69 10.21 26.47
N TYR A 478 -13.85 10.62 26.98
CA TYR A 478 -14.90 9.69 27.41
C TYR A 478 -15.66 9.02 26.26
N THR A 479 -15.84 9.73 25.14
CA THR A 479 -16.84 9.38 24.11
C THR A 479 -16.32 9.43 22.68
N ASP A 480 -15.01 9.66 22.47
CA ASP A 480 -14.42 9.63 21.13
C ASP A 480 -14.29 8.18 20.64
N THR A 481 -15.05 7.84 19.60
CA THR A 481 -15.04 6.52 18.97
C THR A 481 -13.85 6.32 18.01
N VAL A 482 -13.19 7.41 17.62
CA VAL A 482 -12.05 7.41 16.69
C VAL A 482 -10.74 7.40 17.48
N ASN A 483 -10.60 8.27 18.48
CA ASN A 483 -9.34 8.46 19.21
C ASN A 483 -9.51 8.30 20.73
N TYR A 484 -9.82 7.08 21.18
CA TYR A 484 -9.91 6.76 22.61
C TYR A 484 -8.54 6.60 23.31
N SER A 485 -7.43 6.76 22.58
CA SER A 485 -6.08 6.49 23.11
C SER A 485 -5.66 7.55 24.13
N PRO A 486 -5.18 7.16 25.33
CA PRO A 486 -4.71 8.11 26.31
C PRO A 486 -3.45 8.81 25.83
N VAL A 487 -3.41 10.13 26.02
CA VAL A 487 -2.31 11.00 25.63
C VAL A 487 -1.51 11.40 26.86
N PRO A 488 -0.21 11.03 26.95
CA PRO A 488 0.60 11.40 28.09
C PRO A 488 0.94 12.90 28.05
N LEU A 489 0.77 13.57 29.18
CA LEU A 489 1.04 15.01 29.35
C LEU A 489 2.21 15.28 30.28
N VAL A 490 2.40 14.44 31.30
CA VAL A 490 3.46 14.61 32.31
C VAL A 490 4.03 13.25 32.67
N VAL A 491 5.35 13.20 32.81
CA VAL A 491 6.06 12.11 33.50
C VAL A 491 7.07 12.77 34.42
N SER A 492 6.86 12.62 35.73
CA SER A 492 7.73 13.24 36.74
C SER A 492 8.21 12.20 37.74
N PRO A 493 9.53 12.05 37.95
CA PRO A 493 10.07 11.19 39.00
C PRO A 493 9.62 11.66 40.39
N SER A 494 9.41 10.71 41.29
CA SER A 494 8.92 10.86 42.67
C SER A 494 9.74 9.96 43.59
N ASP A 495 10.07 10.41 44.79
CA ASP A 495 10.55 9.53 45.86
C ASP A 495 9.46 9.15 46.87
N LYS A 496 8.22 9.59 46.64
CA LYS A 496 7.03 9.39 47.50
C LYS A 496 7.02 10.18 48.80
N THR A 497 7.92 11.14 48.96
CA THR A 497 7.87 12.00 50.15
C THR A 497 6.99 13.23 49.96
N GLU A 498 6.54 13.49 48.73
CA GLU A 498 5.59 14.55 48.42
C GLU A 498 4.30 14.40 49.24
N LYS A 499 3.81 15.52 49.76
CA LYS A 499 2.57 15.57 50.54
C LYS A 499 1.39 16.03 49.70
N GLY A 500 0.18 15.75 50.20
CA GLY A 500 -1.08 16.12 49.53
C GLY A 500 -1.16 17.58 49.03
N PRO A 501 -0.76 18.61 49.79
CA PRO A 501 -0.79 20.01 49.32
C PRO A 501 0.18 20.33 48.17
N GLU A 502 1.37 19.72 48.17
CA GLU A 502 2.36 19.90 47.11
C GLU A 502 1.86 19.25 45.82
N LEU A 503 1.33 18.03 45.94
CA LEU A 503 0.69 17.32 44.84
C LEU A 503 -0.53 18.09 44.29
N GLN A 504 -1.36 18.64 45.18
CA GLN A 504 -2.49 19.49 44.80
C GLN A 504 -2.04 20.68 43.93
N ALA A 505 -0.94 21.34 44.29
CA ALA A 505 -0.47 22.54 43.61
C ALA A 505 -0.15 22.29 42.13
N TRP A 506 0.57 21.20 41.81
CA TRP A 506 0.91 20.93 40.42
C TRP A 506 -0.19 20.19 39.64
N ILE A 507 -1.10 19.47 40.31
CA ILE A 507 -2.32 18.99 39.64
C ILE A 507 -3.18 20.19 39.18
N SER A 508 -3.31 21.23 40.01
CA SER A 508 -3.94 22.49 39.59
C SER A 508 -3.24 23.09 38.39
N LEU A 509 -1.90 23.11 38.38
CA LEU A 509 -1.12 23.62 37.25
C LEU A 509 -1.43 22.87 35.95
N VAL A 510 -1.52 21.53 35.99
CA VAL A 510 -1.90 20.72 34.82
C VAL A 510 -3.30 21.08 34.32
N LEU A 511 -4.27 21.23 35.24
CA LEU A 511 -5.62 21.65 34.90
C LEU A 511 -5.66 23.06 34.29
N ASP A 512 -4.88 23.99 34.81
CA ASP A 512 -4.81 25.36 34.32
C ASP A 512 -4.18 25.42 32.92
N CYS A 513 -3.08 24.71 32.71
CA CYS A 513 -2.48 24.53 31.38
C CYS A 513 -3.49 23.91 30.40
N TRP A 514 -4.23 22.87 30.81
CA TRP A 514 -5.28 22.30 29.96
C TRP A 514 -6.37 23.31 29.61
N LYS A 515 -6.84 24.12 30.55
CA LYS A 515 -7.92 25.10 30.29
C LYS A 515 -7.46 26.23 29.38
N GLN A 516 -6.19 26.63 29.49
CA GLN A 516 -5.67 27.80 28.80
C GLN A 516 -5.14 27.46 27.40
N HIS A 517 -4.62 26.26 27.18
CA HIS A 517 -3.93 25.90 25.96
C HIS A 517 -4.87 25.85 24.73
N ARG A 518 -4.38 26.30 23.57
CA ARG A 518 -5.17 26.40 22.32
C ARG A 518 -5.66 25.05 21.80
N TYR A 519 -4.83 24.00 21.89
CA TYR A 519 -5.16 22.67 21.37
C TYR A 519 -6.12 21.87 22.25
N THR A 520 -6.25 22.21 23.52
CA THR A 520 -7.17 21.56 24.45
C THR A 520 -8.54 22.23 24.41
N LYS A 521 -8.60 23.55 24.19
CA LYS A 521 -9.87 24.29 23.97
C LYS A 521 -10.72 23.72 22.84
N ILE A 522 -10.08 23.29 21.74
CA ILE A 522 -10.75 22.66 20.60
C ILE A 522 -11.01 21.16 20.78
N ARG A 523 -10.74 20.60 21.98
CA ARG A 523 -10.92 19.18 22.30
C ARG A 523 -11.92 18.92 23.41
N GLY A 524 -12.20 19.92 24.24
CA GLY A 524 -13.18 19.85 25.31
C GLY A 524 -12.60 19.95 26.72
N PRO A 525 -13.46 20.12 27.73
CA PRO A 525 -13.06 20.31 29.10
C PRO A 525 -12.64 19.00 29.79
N VAL A 526 -11.99 19.12 30.94
CA VAL A 526 -11.75 17.98 31.85
C VAL A 526 -12.97 17.79 32.75
N TRP A 527 -13.67 16.66 32.59
CA TRP A 527 -14.81 16.29 33.43
C TRP A 527 -14.39 15.55 34.70
N SER A 528 -13.22 14.90 34.71
CA SER A 528 -12.81 14.13 35.89
C SER A 528 -11.30 14.01 36.09
N LEU A 529 -10.91 13.85 37.36
CA LEU A 529 -9.58 13.44 37.80
C LEU A 529 -9.62 12.00 38.34
N ALA A 530 -8.87 11.10 37.71
CA ALA A 530 -8.73 9.70 38.11
C ALA A 530 -7.35 9.43 38.71
N SER A 531 -7.29 8.67 39.80
CA SER A 531 -6.03 8.22 40.42
C SER A 531 -6.18 6.86 41.08
N ASP A 532 -5.04 6.25 41.44
CA ASP A 532 -4.92 4.93 42.07
C ASP A 532 -5.12 4.93 43.61
N GLY A 533 -5.86 5.90 44.15
CA GLY A 533 -6.24 5.90 45.57
C GLY A 533 -5.08 5.97 46.56
N ASP A 534 -3.90 6.41 46.16
CA ASP A 534 -2.85 6.82 47.10
C ASP A 534 -3.34 7.93 48.04
N ALA A 535 -2.78 8.03 49.25
CA ALA A 535 -3.24 8.98 50.27
C ALA A 535 -3.01 10.45 49.88
N ALA A 536 -1.86 10.78 49.27
CA ALA A 536 -1.58 12.14 48.82
C ALA A 536 -2.49 12.51 47.66
N PHE A 537 -2.69 11.59 46.70
CA PHE A 537 -3.62 11.78 45.59
C PHE A 537 -5.06 11.95 46.06
N ARG A 538 -5.53 11.13 47.01
CA ARG A 538 -6.86 11.25 47.58
C ARG A 538 -7.08 12.63 48.19
N TYR A 539 -6.10 13.12 48.95
CA TYR A 539 -6.15 14.47 49.52
C TYR A 539 -6.25 15.53 48.44
N ALA A 540 -5.33 15.53 47.47
CA ALA A 540 -5.29 16.52 46.40
C ALA A 540 -6.58 16.51 45.56
N LYS A 541 -7.03 15.32 45.14
CA LYS A 541 -8.28 15.12 44.40
C LYS A 541 -9.49 15.64 45.16
N HIS A 542 -9.63 15.32 46.44
CA HIS A 542 -10.74 15.83 47.26
C HIS A 542 -10.69 17.35 47.34
N ARG A 543 -9.53 17.94 47.67
CA ARG A 543 -9.37 19.40 47.74
C ARG A 543 -9.67 20.12 46.43
N LEU A 544 -9.43 19.50 45.28
CA LEU A 544 -9.67 20.09 43.96
C LEU A 544 -11.08 19.87 43.43
N CYS A 545 -11.71 18.74 43.74
CA CYS A 545 -12.97 18.32 43.14
C CYS A 545 -14.17 18.37 44.10
N THR A 546 -14.00 18.78 45.36
CA THR A 546 -15.11 18.99 46.29
C THR A 546 -15.13 20.40 46.87
N VAL A 547 -14.96 21.40 46.01
CA VAL A 547 -14.86 22.83 46.39
C VAL A 547 -16.24 23.48 46.41
N ARG A 548 -17.05 23.25 45.37
CA ARG A 548 -18.33 23.93 45.17
C ARG A 548 -19.46 22.92 44.99
N ALA A 549 -20.56 23.10 45.72
CA ALA A 549 -21.79 22.37 45.46
C ALA A 549 -22.41 22.82 44.13
N LEU A 550 -22.88 21.88 43.33
CA LEU A 550 -23.68 22.15 42.13
C LEU A 550 -24.93 22.94 42.52
N THR A 551 -25.37 23.79 41.61
CA THR A 551 -26.51 24.69 41.75
C THR A 551 -27.42 24.57 40.53
N SER A 552 -28.64 25.10 40.59
CA SER A 552 -29.56 25.11 39.45
C SER A 552 -29.05 25.83 38.19
N ARG A 553 -27.93 26.55 38.27
CA ARG A 553 -27.27 27.20 37.13
C ARG A 553 -26.33 26.26 36.37
N ASP A 554 -25.93 25.15 36.97
CA ASP A 554 -25.00 24.20 36.37
C ASP A 554 -25.74 23.19 35.48
N ALA A 555 -25.23 22.93 34.27
CA ALA A 555 -25.89 22.02 33.34
C ALA A 555 -26.08 20.60 33.92
N THR A 556 -25.14 20.14 34.75
CA THR A 556 -25.16 18.82 35.39
C THR A 556 -26.15 18.73 36.56
N TRP A 557 -26.61 19.86 37.12
CA TRP A 557 -27.52 19.87 38.25
C TRP A 557 -28.86 19.22 37.93
N THR A 558 -29.40 19.49 36.75
CA THR A 558 -30.71 18.94 36.34
C THR A 558 -30.70 17.41 36.36
N ALA A 559 -29.57 16.79 35.95
CA ALA A 559 -29.41 15.35 35.95
C ALA A 559 -29.08 14.77 37.34
N LEU A 560 -28.24 15.45 38.13
CA LEU A 560 -27.74 14.92 39.41
C LEU A 560 -28.61 15.28 40.62
N SER A 561 -29.35 16.38 40.60
CA SER A 561 -30.15 16.84 41.75
C SER A 561 -31.27 15.87 42.18
N PRO A 562 -31.92 15.09 41.28
CA PRO A 562 -32.90 14.08 41.70
C PRO A 562 -32.24 12.86 42.37
N LEU A 563 -30.95 12.62 42.10
CA LEU A 563 -30.19 11.48 42.59
C LEU A 563 -29.72 11.73 44.04
N ARG A 564 -30.65 11.59 44.99
CA ARG A 564 -30.35 11.68 46.42
C ARG A 564 -29.20 10.74 46.77
N GLY A 565 -28.30 11.18 47.65
CA GLY A 565 -27.12 10.41 48.08
C GLY A 565 -25.89 10.52 47.18
N PHE A 566 -26.00 11.03 45.95
CA PHE A 566 -24.83 11.27 45.11
C PHE A 566 -24.08 12.53 45.56
N ASN A 567 -22.76 12.50 45.40
CA ASN A 567 -21.92 13.66 45.62
C ASN A 567 -22.27 14.76 44.59
N ARG A 568 -22.72 15.91 45.08
CA ARG A 568 -23.03 17.09 44.27
C ARG A 568 -21.94 18.15 44.34
N TYR A 569 -20.78 17.86 44.91
CA TYR A 569 -19.65 18.77 44.91
C TYR A 569 -18.75 18.53 43.71
N THR A 570 -18.18 19.62 43.20
CA THR A 570 -17.31 19.68 42.04
C THR A 570 -16.14 20.62 42.29
N SER A 571 -15.26 20.76 41.32
CA SER A 571 -14.23 21.80 41.29
C SER A 571 -14.81 23.22 41.34
N ALA A 572 -13.93 24.19 41.59
CA ALA A 572 -14.33 25.60 41.72
C ALA A 572 -15.12 26.12 40.49
N ASP A 573 -14.79 25.65 39.30
CA ASP A 573 -15.47 26.01 38.04
C ASP A 573 -16.76 25.21 37.77
N GLY A 574 -17.08 24.19 38.56
CA GLY A 574 -18.28 23.36 38.37
C GLY A 574 -18.17 22.20 37.39
N LEU A 575 -17.00 22.01 36.77
CA LEU A 575 -16.87 21.08 35.63
C LEU A 575 -16.21 19.75 36.00
N THR A 576 -15.20 19.79 36.86
CA THR A 576 -14.34 18.63 37.14
C THR A 576 -14.78 17.91 38.42
N THR A 577 -14.91 16.59 38.30
CA THR A 577 -15.27 15.67 39.38
C THR A 577 -14.11 14.76 39.78
N ALA A 578 -14.19 14.16 40.95
CA ALA A 578 -13.24 13.14 41.39
C ALA A 578 -13.73 11.76 40.96
N THR A 579 -12.84 10.93 40.41
CA THR A 579 -13.10 9.51 40.22
C THR A 579 -11.94 8.66 40.74
N CYS A 580 -12.20 7.39 40.98
CA CYS A 580 -11.20 6.38 41.34
C CYS A 580 -11.33 5.23 40.34
N ASP A 581 -10.22 4.57 40.00
CA ASP A 581 -10.32 3.36 39.19
C ASP A 581 -11.16 2.31 39.95
N PRO A 582 -12.33 1.88 39.42
CA PRO A 582 -13.19 0.91 40.10
C PRO A 582 -12.46 -0.41 40.37
N LYS A 583 -11.44 -0.77 39.59
CA LYS A 583 -10.60 -1.94 39.84
C LYS A 583 -9.87 -1.85 41.18
N HIS A 584 -9.46 -0.65 41.60
CA HIS A 584 -8.82 -0.44 42.90
C HIS A 584 -9.81 -0.62 44.05
N ILE A 585 -11.05 -0.14 43.90
CA ILE A 585 -12.13 -0.34 44.88
C ILE A 585 -12.44 -1.84 45.02
N ILE A 586 -12.58 -2.56 43.91
CA ILE A 586 -12.80 -4.01 43.89
C ILE A 586 -11.66 -4.76 44.60
N LYS A 587 -10.40 -4.42 44.30
CA LYS A 587 -9.23 -5.01 44.99
C LYS A 587 -9.25 -4.75 46.49
N ARG A 588 -9.64 -3.55 46.93
CA ARG A 588 -9.71 -3.17 48.35
C ARG A 588 -10.82 -3.91 49.08
N PHE A 589 -11.98 -4.10 48.46
CA PHE A 589 -13.04 -4.95 49.02
C PHE A 589 -12.60 -6.41 49.15
N ALA A 590 -11.94 -6.97 48.14
CA ALA A 590 -11.39 -8.31 48.26
C ALA A 590 -10.33 -8.39 49.37
N THR A 591 -9.48 -7.37 49.51
CA THR A 591 -8.49 -7.28 50.60
C THR A 591 -9.19 -7.23 51.97
N LEU A 592 -10.29 -6.46 52.08
CA LEU A 592 -11.11 -6.37 53.27
C LEU A 592 -11.73 -7.72 53.64
N LEU A 593 -12.31 -8.43 52.67
CA LEU A 593 -12.87 -9.78 52.84
C LEU A 593 -11.83 -10.84 53.21
N ARG A 594 -10.56 -10.62 52.86
CA ARG A 594 -9.42 -11.51 53.17
C ARG A 594 -8.75 -11.14 54.50
N ASN A 595 -9.15 -10.03 55.14
CA ASN A 595 -8.54 -9.58 56.38
C ASN A 595 -8.89 -10.54 57.53
N PRO A 596 -7.91 -11.08 58.28
CA PRO A 596 -8.18 -11.99 59.40
C PRO A 596 -9.05 -11.40 60.51
N HIS A 597 -9.06 -10.06 60.66
CA HIS A 597 -9.92 -9.37 61.63
C HIS A 597 -11.41 -9.40 61.24
N GLY A 598 -11.72 -9.68 59.98
CA GLY A 598 -13.10 -9.72 59.49
C GLY A 598 -13.75 -8.35 59.34
N ILE A 599 -15.06 -8.36 59.07
CA ILE A 599 -15.91 -7.17 58.94
C ILE A 599 -17.20 -7.35 59.76
N MET A 600 -17.68 -6.26 60.35
CA MET A 600 -18.95 -6.25 61.06
C MET A 600 -20.11 -5.92 60.10
N ILE A 601 -21.09 -6.82 59.98
CA ILE A 601 -22.34 -6.61 59.23
C ILE A 601 -23.52 -6.94 60.13
N GLY A 602 -24.26 -5.90 60.54
CA GLY A 602 -25.31 -6.02 61.54
C GLY A 602 -24.72 -6.31 62.91
N ASP A 603 -24.97 -7.51 63.44
CA ASP A 603 -24.38 -8.01 64.67
C ASP A 603 -23.56 -9.29 64.46
N VAL A 604 -23.14 -9.52 63.21
CA VAL A 604 -22.32 -10.66 62.82
C VAL A 604 -20.93 -10.17 62.40
N LEU A 605 -19.90 -10.71 63.05
CA LEU A 605 -18.52 -10.56 62.62
C LEU A 605 -18.22 -11.63 61.56
N ILE A 606 -18.06 -11.21 60.31
CA ILE A 606 -17.73 -12.10 59.18
C ILE A 606 -16.21 -12.17 59.06
N GLN A 607 -15.63 -13.35 59.26
CA GLN A 607 -14.20 -13.61 59.07
C GLN A 607 -13.95 -14.41 57.79
N PRO A 608 -12.70 -14.42 57.26
CA PRO A 608 -12.38 -15.17 56.04
C PRO A 608 -12.71 -16.66 56.12
N ARG A 609 -12.64 -17.27 57.32
CA ARG A 609 -13.02 -18.68 57.52
C ARG A 609 -14.51 -18.93 57.32
N ASP A 610 -15.36 -17.96 57.65
CA ASP A 610 -16.82 -18.07 57.50
C ASP A 610 -17.16 -17.98 56.01
N ILE A 611 -16.50 -17.06 55.30
CA ILE A 611 -16.60 -16.96 53.83
C ILE A 611 -16.14 -18.26 53.17
N LEU A 612 -14.98 -18.79 53.57
CA LEU A 612 -14.46 -20.05 53.03
C LEU A 612 -15.46 -21.20 53.24
N PHE A 613 -15.96 -21.35 54.46
CA PHE A 613 -16.96 -22.36 54.79
C PHE A 613 -18.16 -22.26 53.84
N HIS A 614 -18.78 -21.08 53.75
CA HIS A 614 -19.96 -20.90 52.90
C HIS A 614 -19.67 -21.04 51.40
N LEU A 615 -18.51 -20.61 50.90
CA LEU A 615 -18.10 -20.85 49.52
C LEU A 615 -17.96 -22.35 49.21
N THR A 616 -17.44 -23.15 50.14
CA THR A 616 -17.34 -24.61 49.94
C THR A 616 -18.68 -25.35 49.94
N THR A 617 -19.77 -24.68 50.37
CA THR A 617 -21.13 -25.22 50.26
C THR A 617 -21.70 -25.12 48.84
N LEU A 618 -21.06 -24.37 47.94
CA LEU A 618 -21.46 -24.32 46.53
C LEU A 618 -21.14 -25.64 45.82
N LYS A 619 -22.07 -26.10 44.98
CA LYS A 619 -21.96 -27.39 44.27
C LYS A 619 -20.77 -27.42 43.30
N ASP A 620 -20.49 -26.30 42.63
CA ASP A 620 -19.52 -26.16 41.55
C ASP A 620 -18.17 -25.56 41.97
N LEU A 621 -17.96 -25.33 43.27
CA LEU A 621 -16.73 -24.75 43.80
C LEU A 621 -16.02 -25.72 44.76
N ASP A 622 -14.86 -26.22 44.35
CA ASP A 622 -14.01 -27.02 45.24
C ASP A 622 -13.34 -26.16 46.33
N ARG A 623 -12.84 -26.83 47.38
CA ARG A 623 -12.20 -26.15 48.52
C ARG A 623 -10.96 -25.37 48.10
N ASP A 624 -10.16 -25.92 47.20
CA ASP A 624 -8.90 -25.29 46.77
C ASP A 624 -9.16 -24.02 45.96
N ALA A 625 -10.21 -24.00 45.14
CA ALA A 625 -10.67 -22.83 44.41
C ALA A 625 -11.17 -21.75 45.35
N ALA A 626 -11.96 -22.12 46.38
CA ALA A 626 -12.40 -21.19 47.40
C ALA A 626 -11.24 -20.61 48.21
N VAL A 627 -10.27 -21.45 48.61
CA VAL A 627 -9.02 -21.00 49.27
C VAL A 627 -8.25 -20.05 48.36
N ARG A 628 -8.12 -20.38 47.06
CA ARG A 628 -7.48 -19.50 46.09
C ARG A 628 -8.18 -18.14 46.11
N LEU A 629 -9.51 -18.05 45.98
CA LEU A 629 -10.24 -16.75 45.97
C LEU A 629 -9.95 -15.86 47.20
N LEU A 630 -9.67 -16.47 48.36
CA LEU A 630 -9.37 -15.81 49.62
C LEU A 630 -7.86 -15.64 49.92
N ASP A 631 -6.97 -16.03 49.01
CA ASP A 631 -5.53 -15.89 49.19
C ASP A 631 -5.10 -14.40 49.23
N PRO A 632 -4.52 -13.92 50.35
CA PRO A 632 -4.09 -12.53 50.50
C PRO A 632 -2.81 -12.18 49.73
N ALA A 633 -2.03 -13.16 49.27
CA ALA A 633 -0.80 -12.91 48.52
C ALA A 633 -1.08 -12.26 47.16
N ASP A 634 -2.25 -12.55 46.58
CA ASP A 634 -2.65 -12.11 45.24
C ASP A 634 -3.53 -10.85 45.26
N LYS A 635 -3.04 -9.79 45.91
CA LYS A 635 -3.79 -8.51 46.08
C LYS A 635 -3.96 -7.69 44.81
N GLN A 636 -3.20 -8.00 43.74
CA GLN A 636 -3.24 -7.25 42.47
C GLN A 636 -4.13 -7.91 41.40
N ASN A 637 -4.66 -9.11 41.63
CA ASN A 637 -5.46 -9.84 40.66
C ASN A 637 -6.94 -9.41 40.71
N VAL A 638 -7.29 -8.47 39.82
CA VAL A 638 -8.65 -7.93 39.69
C VAL A 638 -9.67 -9.02 39.29
N PRO A 639 -9.42 -9.90 38.28
CA PRO A 639 -10.36 -10.97 37.93
C PRO A 639 -10.75 -11.86 39.12
N LYS A 640 -9.78 -12.18 39.99
CA LYS A 640 -9.99 -12.99 41.19
C LYS A 640 -10.81 -12.27 42.24
N ALA A 641 -10.62 -10.96 42.40
CA ALA A 641 -11.43 -10.13 43.29
C ALA A 641 -12.89 -10.03 42.79
N VAL A 642 -13.09 -9.84 41.48
CA VAL A 642 -14.43 -9.88 40.85
C VAL A 642 -15.09 -11.24 41.07
N ALA A 643 -14.37 -12.34 40.78
CA ALA A 643 -14.89 -13.68 40.97
C ALA A 643 -15.31 -13.95 42.42
N LEU A 644 -14.53 -13.48 43.40
CA LEU A 644 -14.90 -13.61 44.81
C LEU A 644 -16.27 -12.95 45.09
N MET A 645 -16.49 -11.72 44.64
CA MET A 645 -17.74 -10.99 44.88
C MET A 645 -18.93 -11.65 44.18
N GLN A 646 -18.75 -12.10 42.94
CA GLN A 646 -19.79 -12.83 42.21
C GLN A 646 -20.15 -14.14 42.92
N ARG A 647 -19.16 -14.90 43.41
CA ARG A 647 -19.42 -16.13 44.18
C ARG A 647 -20.13 -15.85 45.51
N LEU A 648 -19.85 -14.71 46.17
CA LEU A 648 -20.61 -14.30 47.35
C LEU A 648 -22.07 -13.99 47.03
N PHE A 649 -22.34 -13.32 45.91
CA PHE A 649 -23.69 -13.04 45.44
C PHE A 649 -24.46 -14.33 45.09
N GLU A 650 -23.80 -15.29 44.46
CA GLU A 650 -24.39 -16.59 44.10
C GLU A 650 -24.87 -17.40 45.31
N LEU A 651 -24.34 -17.16 46.52
CA LEU A 651 -24.78 -17.85 47.74
C LEU A 651 -26.29 -17.67 48.02
N GLN A 652 -26.92 -16.64 47.47
CA GLN A 652 -28.35 -16.36 47.66
C GLN A 652 -29.25 -17.36 46.91
N THR A 653 -28.81 -17.84 45.73
CA THR A 653 -29.63 -18.64 44.80
C THR A 653 -29.08 -20.04 44.59
N ALA A 654 -27.79 -20.24 44.82
CA ALA A 654 -27.14 -21.52 44.57
C ALA A 654 -27.61 -22.58 45.57
N PRO A 655 -27.99 -23.79 45.09
CA PRO A 655 -28.34 -24.88 45.99
C PRO A 655 -27.11 -25.31 46.78
N LEU A 656 -27.34 -25.70 48.03
CA LEU A 656 -26.29 -26.29 48.87
C LEU A 656 -25.80 -27.60 48.26
N ARG A 657 -24.51 -27.89 48.45
CA ARG A 657 -23.93 -29.19 48.12
C ARG A 657 -24.72 -30.30 48.87
N PRO A 658 -25.08 -31.40 48.20
CA PRO A 658 -25.82 -32.49 48.84
C PRO A 658 -25.15 -32.95 50.14
N GLY A 659 -25.94 -33.15 51.20
CA GLY A 659 -25.47 -33.53 52.53
C GLY A 659 -24.96 -32.36 53.40
N THR A 660 -24.98 -31.12 52.91
CA THR A 660 -24.64 -29.95 53.73
C THR A 660 -25.83 -29.53 54.58
N HIS A 661 -25.66 -29.55 55.90
CA HIS A 661 -26.62 -29.00 56.85
C HIS A 661 -26.04 -27.74 57.50
N LEU A 662 -26.80 -26.64 57.52
CA LEU A 662 -26.39 -25.39 58.14
C LEU A 662 -27.06 -25.27 59.51
N SER A 663 -26.28 -24.99 60.55
CA SER A 663 -26.84 -24.65 61.86
C SER A 663 -27.58 -23.31 61.82
N PRO A 664 -28.41 -22.98 62.82
CA PRO A 664 -29.03 -21.64 62.90
C PRO A 664 -28.01 -20.50 62.89
N VAL A 665 -26.83 -20.70 63.48
CA VAL A 665 -25.73 -19.71 63.48
C VAL A 665 -25.12 -19.57 62.08
N ASP A 666 -24.95 -20.68 61.36
CA ASP A 666 -24.45 -20.67 59.98
C ASP A 666 -25.46 -20.00 59.04
N LEU A 667 -26.75 -20.21 59.24
CA LEU A 667 -27.81 -19.55 58.45
C LEU A 667 -27.79 -18.03 58.67
N ARG A 668 -27.62 -17.60 59.91
CA ARG A 668 -27.48 -16.19 60.25
C ARG A 668 -26.23 -15.59 59.59
N THR A 669 -25.10 -16.27 59.70
CA THR A 669 -23.81 -15.82 59.12
C THR A 669 -23.89 -15.77 57.60
N ARG A 670 -24.45 -16.81 56.97
CA ARG A 670 -24.72 -16.83 55.52
C ARG A 670 -25.60 -15.66 55.11
N SER A 671 -26.64 -15.35 55.87
CA SER A 671 -27.55 -14.23 55.55
C SER A 671 -26.81 -12.89 55.54
N SER A 672 -25.92 -12.65 56.50
CA SER A 672 -25.07 -11.44 56.51
C SER A 672 -24.09 -11.41 55.33
N ILE A 673 -23.48 -12.55 54.97
CA ILE A 673 -22.59 -12.67 53.81
C ILE A 673 -23.35 -12.42 52.51
N VAL A 674 -24.54 -13.00 52.36
CA VAL A 674 -25.41 -12.81 51.19
C VAL A 674 -25.82 -11.34 51.06
N CYS A 675 -26.25 -10.71 52.16
CA CYS A 675 -26.57 -9.28 52.19
C CYS A 675 -25.37 -8.44 51.73
N PHE A 676 -24.18 -8.71 52.25
CA PHE A 676 -22.97 -8.00 51.84
C PHE A 676 -22.61 -8.28 50.37
N GLY A 677 -22.72 -9.53 49.91
CA GLY A 677 -22.50 -9.94 48.53
C GLY A 677 -23.44 -9.22 47.54
N GLN A 678 -24.71 -9.05 47.90
CA GLN A 678 -25.67 -8.25 47.13
C GLN A 678 -25.25 -6.78 47.01
N VAL A 679 -24.79 -6.19 48.13
CA VAL A 679 -24.29 -4.81 48.11
C VAL A 679 -23.08 -4.68 47.19
N LEU A 680 -22.10 -5.59 47.28
CA LEU A 680 -20.92 -5.56 46.40
C LEU A 680 -21.30 -5.76 44.92
N GLU A 681 -22.27 -6.62 44.62
CA GLU A 681 -22.73 -6.88 43.26
C GLU A 681 -23.31 -5.62 42.62
N PHE A 682 -24.02 -4.77 43.37
CA PHE A 682 -24.51 -3.48 42.86
C PHE A 682 -23.39 -2.59 42.32
N PHE A 683 -22.19 -2.66 42.90
CA PHE A 683 -21.02 -1.95 42.39
C PHE A 683 -20.38 -2.69 41.21
N VAL A 684 -20.06 -3.97 41.41
CA VAL A 684 -19.31 -4.77 40.42
C VAL A 684 -20.04 -4.83 39.08
N ARG A 685 -21.34 -5.16 39.10
CA ARG A 685 -22.16 -5.34 37.90
C ARG A 685 -22.19 -4.10 37.02
N ALA A 686 -22.20 -2.91 37.63
CA ALA A 686 -22.21 -1.64 36.91
C ALA A 686 -20.98 -1.45 36.00
N PHE A 687 -19.84 -2.05 36.34
CA PHE A 687 -18.59 -1.90 35.59
C PHE A 687 -18.22 -3.09 34.72
N ILE A 688 -18.72 -4.30 35.02
CA ILE A 688 -18.34 -5.53 34.30
C ILE A 688 -19.42 -6.06 33.36
N THR A 689 -20.61 -5.47 33.35
CA THR A 689 -21.74 -5.90 32.50
C THR A 689 -22.00 -4.87 31.41
N PRO A 690 -21.39 -5.00 30.22
CA PRO A 690 -21.54 -4.02 29.14
C PRO A 690 -22.96 -3.89 28.59
N ALA A 691 -23.82 -4.89 28.87
CA ALA A 691 -25.21 -4.89 28.44
C ALA A 691 -26.11 -3.94 29.25
N LEU A 692 -25.66 -3.46 30.42
CA LEU A 692 -26.43 -2.51 31.20
C LEU A 692 -26.43 -1.14 30.52
N SER A 693 -27.63 -0.58 30.36
CA SER A 693 -27.80 0.83 30.02
C SER A 693 -27.23 1.74 31.10
N LEU A 694 -26.93 3.00 30.75
CA LEU A 694 -26.46 3.99 31.71
C LEU A 694 -27.43 4.16 32.89
N SER A 695 -28.74 4.13 32.62
CA SER A 695 -29.77 4.22 33.67
C SER A 695 -29.66 3.05 34.66
N GLU A 696 -29.53 1.81 34.16
CA GLU A 696 -29.38 0.64 35.02
C GLU A 696 -28.07 0.67 35.82
N GLN A 697 -26.97 1.13 35.23
CA GLN A 697 -25.71 1.34 35.94
C GLN A 697 -25.87 2.35 37.07
N LEU A 698 -26.53 3.50 36.81
CA LEU A 698 -26.78 4.53 37.82
C LEU A 698 -27.70 4.06 38.94
N VAL A 699 -28.77 3.31 38.62
CA VAL A 699 -29.65 2.70 39.63
C VAL A 699 -28.86 1.73 40.52
N SER A 700 -28.01 0.90 39.91
CA SER A 700 -27.16 -0.05 40.63
C SER A 700 -26.17 0.68 41.56
N LEU A 701 -25.44 1.67 41.03
CA LEU A 701 -24.48 2.47 41.82
C LEU A 701 -25.17 3.31 42.91
N SER A 702 -26.39 3.78 42.66
CA SER A 702 -27.21 4.45 43.67
C SER A 702 -27.54 3.51 44.83
N ALA A 703 -28.01 2.29 44.52
CA ALA A 703 -28.32 1.28 45.54
C ALA A 703 -27.07 0.93 46.37
N PHE A 704 -25.92 0.78 45.72
CA PHE A 704 -24.63 0.59 46.38
C PHE A 704 -24.29 1.75 47.31
N ALA A 705 -24.31 3.00 46.84
CA ALA A 705 -23.93 4.18 47.62
C ALA A 705 -24.78 4.33 48.90
N HIS A 706 -26.10 4.10 48.80
CA HIS A 706 -26.99 4.13 49.96
C HIS A 706 -26.68 2.99 50.95
N ALA A 707 -26.49 1.77 50.46
CA ALA A 707 -26.21 0.61 51.30
C ALA A 707 -24.88 0.74 52.06
N ILE A 708 -23.82 1.18 51.37
CA ILE A 708 -22.51 1.44 51.98
C ILE A 708 -22.59 2.57 53.01
N THR A 709 -23.38 3.61 52.75
CA THR A 709 -23.61 4.70 53.73
C THR A 709 -24.31 4.19 54.99
N ILE A 710 -25.31 3.31 54.85
CA ILE A 710 -25.98 2.68 56.01
C ILE A 710 -24.98 1.87 56.84
N PHE A 711 -24.13 1.06 56.19
CA PHE A 711 -23.10 0.28 56.88
C PHE A 711 -22.06 1.18 57.56
N GLN A 712 -21.63 2.26 56.91
CA GLN A 712 -20.69 3.21 57.48
C GLN A 712 -21.28 3.92 58.71
N LEU A 713 -22.55 4.36 58.64
CA LEU A 713 -23.21 5.02 59.78
C LEU A 713 -23.41 4.06 60.96
N ARG A 714 -23.68 2.78 60.69
CA ARG A 714 -23.95 1.79 61.73
C ARG A 714 -22.70 1.19 62.35
N HIS A 715 -21.65 0.96 61.57
CA HIS A 715 -20.47 0.19 61.99
C HIS A 715 -19.16 0.98 61.91
N GLY A 716 -19.15 2.12 61.22
CA GLY A 716 -17.95 2.93 61.02
C GLY A 716 -16.77 2.10 60.51
N SER A 717 -15.62 2.26 61.18
CA SER A 717 -14.39 1.57 60.82
C SER A 717 -14.39 0.05 61.05
N ALA A 718 -15.39 -0.48 61.76
CA ALA A 718 -15.55 -1.93 61.95
C ALA A 718 -16.09 -2.64 60.69
N CYS A 719 -16.65 -1.89 59.73
CA CYS A 719 -17.05 -2.42 58.43
C CYS A 719 -16.09 -1.99 57.32
N PHE A 720 -15.81 -0.68 57.18
CA PHE A 720 -14.93 -0.18 56.12
C PHE A 720 -13.78 0.65 56.69
N THR A 721 -12.59 0.51 56.09
CA THR A 721 -11.52 1.48 56.35
C THR A 721 -11.92 2.85 55.84
N GLY A 722 -11.52 3.93 56.53
CA GLY A 722 -11.84 5.30 56.09
C GLY A 722 -11.33 5.60 54.68
N ALA A 723 -10.19 5.03 54.29
CA ALA A 723 -9.64 5.15 52.94
C ALA A 723 -10.50 4.45 51.88
N LEU A 724 -11.08 3.28 52.18
CA LEU A 724 -12.01 2.61 51.28
C LEU A 724 -13.31 3.40 51.16
N TYR A 725 -13.87 3.87 52.29
CA TYR A 725 -15.10 4.67 52.28
C TYR A 725 -14.96 5.99 51.50
N ALA A 726 -13.79 6.63 51.57
CA ALA A 726 -13.55 7.86 50.83
C ALA A 726 -13.31 7.65 49.31
N ASP A 727 -12.97 6.43 48.88
CA ASP A 727 -12.78 6.13 47.46
C ASP A 727 -14.07 5.66 46.77
N MET A 728 -14.99 5.08 47.54
CA MET A 728 -16.36 4.72 47.12
C MET A 728 -17.22 5.97 46.94
#